data_AF-A0A422NAR5-F1
#
_entry.id   AF-A0A422NAR5-F1
#
_cell.length_a   1.000
_cell.length_b   1.000
_cell.length_c   1.000
_cell.angle_alpha   90.00
_cell.angle_beta   90.00
_cell.angle_gamma   90.00
#
_symmetry.space_group_name_H-M   'P 1'
#
loop_
_entity.id
_entity.type
_entity.pdbx_description
1 polymer ?
#
loop_
_entity_poly.entity_id
_entity_poly.type
_entity_poly.pdbx_seq_one_letter_code
_entity_poly.pdbx_strand_id
1 'polypeptide(L)'
;MRERRYSRCRNLRPLKRRLWLHYGKHRKACTLLLLLLIQVLGFLAYELSAKNVRYTRTGPAMDSNGAQIIFFGETQPRDAAALGGLTTAVRKYTPAELEAEYGDMDFIYTFVNGTERDHAFRRLLYHRCLNEIMHAEEVFYTRRKVLVLPCTKRGFFPRAETVRGLLKKMGGAAARAPSARDRERDELRYSIRSVEQHIRWHRGRLIIVSPGHYPSWVDQAKNFMWSALTSNLGPHMRGRHARITTVHQDALMPYGMRLTVDSHTIEMQLFRVRNITPIHLFLNDDYFINGEVEVNHLLNENGGTYVRTEHGMLQKAVNGANGTSWSDGVRHTNLFNTMELDIHKEDHLPHNILERWQAAGYDPAYNIPVASGDQLIHTARDHPPNTLPKKATPQRPRFYATHAPFVYCTRMFEFLNTRYELEIAHNTLQHRGRMARDLFTPFVYNAFIMARPWQSSPRFLPYLTALQLNRMKNLGVPKPPPLHILLDNKDACAPATLLRQPASEAMYAKFVDNLEKNKRVIHSLEMNKPLFFNINDEFREVNSSLQLQVFLASVFQKPALLERTAAETNDSAPYFTAFQELMKLPLVIFASYREALCPLIRSLKLAMPQFTGQVILVLEEGTAEENKDNLETMRQRLNHRVISAMPVVLCTFSGNVKEVTVSPKLQISEAVQQALGTVPNSTKTPVLLPEDYIGGSQVKVAALAIDARTRHLLDSVAALTRAIEVPAQSLALEDFELAAPTDSNGSVLVLSREDAKRKAIHWVNGASETDLLITFPLPYARYEDLDAPITWSFRK
;
A
#
# COMPACT_ATOMS: atom_id res chain seq x y z
N MET A 1 82.46 11.29 -23.50
CA MET A 1 83.75 12.01 -23.61
C MET A 1 83.44 13.46 -23.94
N ARG A 2 84.23 14.40 -23.39
CA ARG A 2 83.97 15.84 -23.12
C ARG A 2 82.96 16.11 -22.00
N GLU A 3 83.23 16.99 -21.04
CA GLU A 3 84.46 17.39 -20.36
C GLU A 3 83.97 18.08 -19.06
N ARG A 4 84.81 18.07 -18.02
CA ARG A 4 84.73 18.87 -16.78
C ARG A 4 83.71 18.46 -15.71
N ARG A 5 84.04 18.48 -14.41
CA ARG A 5 85.29 18.42 -13.61
C ARG A 5 84.80 18.67 -12.17
N TYR A 6 85.33 17.90 -11.21
CA TYR A 6 85.60 18.28 -9.81
C TYR A 6 84.41 18.71 -8.92
N SER A 7 84.35 18.41 -7.63
CA SER A 7 85.06 17.55 -6.70
C SER A 7 84.45 17.87 -5.33
N ARG A 8 84.14 16.85 -4.52
CA ARG A 8 84.32 16.79 -3.05
C ARG A 8 83.44 15.69 -2.46
N CYS A 9 83.87 14.44 -2.58
CA CYS A 9 83.42 13.38 -1.67
C CYS A 9 84.18 13.49 -0.35
N ARG A 10 83.50 13.97 0.71
CA ARG A 10 83.95 13.79 2.09
C ARG A 10 83.69 12.35 2.53
N ASN A 11 84.68 11.79 3.23
CA ASN A 11 84.72 10.45 3.80
C ASN A 11 83.47 10.13 4.65
N LEU A 12 82.58 9.26 4.15
CA LEU A 12 81.30 8.86 4.79
C LEU A 12 81.44 7.75 5.86
N ARG A 13 82.66 7.35 6.22
CA ARG A 13 82.90 6.28 7.21
C ARG A 13 82.36 6.58 8.64
N PRO A 14 82.28 7.83 9.14
CA PRO A 14 81.68 8.10 10.45
C PRO A 14 80.13 8.03 10.45
N LEU A 15 79.48 8.29 9.30
CA LEU A 15 78.02 8.36 9.20
C LEU A 15 77.38 6.95 9.21
N LYS A 16 78.03 5.97 8.56
CA LYS A 16 77.58 4.58 8.57
C LYS A 16 77.60 3.95 9.97
N ARG A 17 78.56 4.32 10.82
CA ARG A 17 78.66 3.79 12.20
C ARG A 17 77.63 4.40 13.15
N ARG A 18 77.27 5.68 12.98
CA ARG A 18 76.19 6.32 13.75
C ARG A 18 74.79 5.87 13.32
N LEU A 19 74.55 5.66 12.01
CA LEU A 19 73.28 5.13 11.52
C LEU A 19 73.03 3.69 11.97
N TRP A 20 74.07 2.84 12.04
CA TRP A 20 73.92 1.44 12.48
C TRP A 20 73.60 1.29 13.97
N LEU A 21 74.17 2.16 14.83
CA LEU A 21 73.86 2.17 16.27
C LEU A 21 72.46 2.75 16.57
N HIS A 22 71.94 3.66 15.75
CA HIS A 22 70.59 4.22 15.92
C HIS A 22 69.50 3.29 15.35
N TYR A 23 69.75 2.64 14.20
CA TYR A 23 68.84 1.65 13.62
C TYR A 23 68.82 0.32 14.40
N GLY A 24 69.91 -0.06 15.08
CA GLY A 24 69.95 -1.27 15.90
C GLY A 24 69.06 -1.19 17.14
N LYS A 25 69.06 -0.03 17.83
CA LYS A 25 68.30 0.16 19.07
C LYS A 25 66.80 0.38 18.85
N HIS A 26 66.43 0.93 17.69
CA HIS A 26 65.03 1.21 17.32
C HIS A 26 64.54 0.39 16.13
N ARG A 27 65.20 -0.74 15.82
CA ARG A 27 64.87 -1.60 14.68
C ARG A 27 63.40 -1.99 14.68
N LYS A 28 62.87 -2.39 15.85
CA LYS A 28 61.45 -2.71 16.02
C LYS A 28 60.53 -1.50 15.74
N ALA A 29 60.90 -0.31 16.19
CA ALA A 29 60.11 0.91 15.97
C ALA A 29 60.13 1.38 14.51
N CYS A 30 61.27 1.26 13.82
CA CYS A 30 61.35 1.56 12.38
C CYS A 30 60.58 0.53 11.55
N THR A 31 60.64 -0.76 11.90
CA THR A 31 59.82 -1.79 11.26
C THR A 31 58.33 -1.55 11.52
N LEU A 32 57.94 -1.16 12.73
CA LEU A 32 56.55 -0.81 13.07
C LEU A 32 56.07 0.42 12.29
N LEU A 33 56.88 1.46 12.20
CA LEU A 33 56.56 2.67 11.43
C LEU A 33 56.40 2.34 9.93
N LEU A 34 57.27 1.50 9.37
CA LEU A 34 57.20 1.07 7.98
C LEU A 34 55.95 0.21 7.72
N LEU A 35 55.61 -0.70 8.63
CA LEU A 35 54.39 -1.50 8.56
C LEU A 35 53.12 -0.64 8.68
N LEU A 36 53.12 0.37 9.56
CA LEU A 36 52.05 1.37 9.67
C LEU A 36 51.93 2.20 8.39
N LEU A 37 53.03 2.63 7.79
CA LEU A 37 53.03 3.36 6.51
C LEU A 37 52.52 2.49 5.36
N ILE A 38 52.89 1.20 5.31
CA ILE A 38 52.36 0.24 4.34
C ILE A 38 50.86 -0.01 4.58
N GLN A 39 50.40 -0.09 5.83
CA GLN A 39 48.98 -0.21 6.16
C GLN A 39 48.19 1.05 5.79
N VAL A 40 48.73 2.25 6.04
CA VAL A 40 48.08 3.51 5.69
C VAL A 40 48.08 3.72 4.17
N LEU A 41 49.16 3.39 3.46
CA LEU A 41 49.19 3.43 2.00
C LEU A 41 48.28 2.35 1.39
N GLY A 42 48.20 1.17 2.01
CA GLY A 42 47.24 0.13 1.64
C GLY A 42 45.81 0.57 1.85
N PHE A 43 45.52 1.24 2.98
CA PHE A 43 44.21 1.81 3.29
C PHE A 43 43.83 2.96 2.34
N LEU A 44 44.77 3.85 2.02
CA LEU A 44 44.55 4.95 1.08
C LEU A 44 44.41 4.45 -0.37
N ALA A 45 45.21 3.47 -0.79
CA ALA A 45 45.07 2.82 -2.10
C ALA A 45 43.76 2.02 -2.19
N TYR A 46 43.32 1.42 -1.09
CA TYR A 46 42.03 0.75 -0.95
C TYR A 46 40.87 1.74 -1.00
N GLU A 47 40.91 2.86 -0.28
CA GLU A 47 39.91 3.94 -0.33
C GLU A 47 39.82 4.58 -1.72
N LEU A 48 40.97 4.75 -2.40
CA LEU A 48 41.02 5.27 -3.78
C LEU A 48 40.56 4.23 -4.82
N SER A 49 40.78 2.93 -4.57
CA SER A 49 40.31 1.83 -5.42
C SER A 49 38.83 1.48 -5.18
N ALA A 50 38.34 1.63 -3.96
CA ALA A 50 36.96 1.34 -3.55
C ALA A 50 35.96 2.33 -4.18
N LYS A 51 36.44 3.47 -4.67
CA LYS A 51 35.64 4.44 -5.44
C LYS A 51 35.33 4.02 -6.87
N ASN A 52 35.80 2.86 -7.35
CA ASN A 52 35.52 2.36 -8.69
C ASN A 52 35.19 0.86 -8.68
N VAL A 53 34.02 0.48 -8.18
CA VAL A 53 33.45 -0.84 -8.47
C VAL A 53 33.06 -0.87 -9.95
N ARG A 54 33.92 -1.48 -10.79
CA ARG A 54 33.59 -1.74 -12.19
C ARG A 54 32.63 -2.92 -12.27
N TYR A 55 31.43 -2.64 -12.78
CA TYR A 55 30.44 -3.63 -13.21
C TYR A 55 31.07 -4.62 -14.19
N THR A 56 31.05 -5.92 -13.88
CA THR A 56 31.46 -6.97 -14.81
C THR A 56 30.23 -7.71 -15.35
N ARG A 57 30.23 -7.96 -16.65
CA ARG A 57 29.09 -8.49 -17.40
C ARG A 57 28.84 -9.99 -17.23
N THR A 58 29.65 -10.74 -16.46
CA THR A 58 29.53 -12.22 -16.35
C THR A 58 30.19 -12.82 -15.09
N GLY A 59 29.87 -12.35 -13.87
CA GLY A 59 30.35 -12.97 -12.62
C GLY A 59 29.74 -12.38 -11.35
N PRO A 60 29.88 -13.03 -10.18
CA PRO A 60 29.42 -12.48 -8.90
C PRO A 60 30.22 -11.21 -8.57
N ALA A 61 29.55 -10.07 -8.46
CA ALA A 61 30.20 -8.87 -7.96
C ALA A 61 30.54 -9.06 -6.48
N MET A 62 31.74 -8.63 -6.10
CA MET A 62 32.25 -8.72 -4.74
C MET A 62 32.53 -7.32 -4.19
N ASP A 63 32.36 -7.13 -2.89
CA ASP A 63 32.86 -5.94 -2.20
C ASP A 63 34.39 -5.97 -2.08
N SER A 64 34.94 -4.91 -1.52
CA SER A 64 36.38 -4.74 -1.30
C SER A 64 36.98 -5.73 -0.30
N ASN A 65 36.16 -6.48 0.44
CA ASN A 65 36.56 -7.58 1.32
C ASN A 65 36.36 -8.96 0.66
N GLY A 66 35.98 -9.01 -0.61
CA GLY A 66 35.75 -10.25 -1.37
C GLY A 66 34.40 -10.91 -1.09
N ALA A 67 33.46 -10.25 -0.42
CA ALA A 67 32.14 -10.79 -0.14
C ALA A 67 31.15 -10.50 -1.29
N GLN A 68 30.32 -11.48 -1.65
CA GLN A 68 29.37 -11.33 -2.76
C GLN A 68 28.30 -10.28 -2.43
N ILE A 69 28.06 -9.40 -3.40
CA ILE A 69 27.12 -8.27 -3.31
C ILE A 69 26.03 -8.26 -4.38
N ILE A 70 26.15 -9.10 -5.42
CA ILE A 70 25.10 -9.31 -6.42
C ILE A 70 24.73 -10.79 -6.49
N PHE A 71 23.45 -11.10 -6.40
CA PHE A 71 22.90 -12.45 -6.50
C PHE A 71 21.81 -12.49 -7.57
N PHE A 72 21.86 -13.47 -8.47
CA PHE A 72 20.86 -13.65 -9.52
C PHE A 72 19.76 -14.60 -9.06
N GLY A 73 18.51 -14.27 -9.36
CA GLY A 73 17.37 -15.13 -9.09
C GLY A 73 17.38 -16.39 -9.96
N GLU A 74 16.78 -17.46 -9.45
CA GLU A 74 16.65 -18.72 -10.15
C GLU A 74 15.72 -18.55 -11.38
N THR A 75 16.11 -19.10 -12.52
CA THR A 75 15.34 -19.02 -13.77
C THR A 75 14.65 -20.33 -14.12
N GLN A 76 15.02 -21.42 -13.47
CA GLN A 76 14.54 -22.78 -13.73
C GLN A 76 14.35 -23.53 -12.41
N PRO A 77 13.46 -24.54 -12.37
CA PRO A 77 13.28 -25.37 -11.19
C PRO A 77 14.52 -26.21 -10.88
N ARG A 78 14.79 -26.46 -9.60
CA ARG A 78 15.87 -27.35 -9.19
C ARG A 78 15.55 -28.81 -9.42
N ASP A 79 14.27 -29.17 -9.39
CA ASP A 79 13.78 -30.53 -9.67
C ASP A 79 12.62 -30.50 -10.67
N ALA A 80 12.94 -30.19 -11.93
CA ALA A 80 11.97 -30.16 -13.01
C ALA A 80 11.24 -31.51 -13.21
N ALA A 81 11.90 -32.63 -12.89
CA ALA A 81 11.31 -33.97 -13.00
C ALA A 81 10.19 -34.17 -11.96
N ALA A 82 10.41 -33.75 -10.71
CA ALA A 82 9.37 -33.70 -9.69
C ALA A 82 8.23 -32.74 -10.05
N LEU A 83 8.46 -31.76 -10.92
CA LEU A 83 7.42 -30.91 -11.48
C LEU A 83 6.90 -31.39 -12.85
N GLY A 84 7.03 -32.68 -13.16
CA GLY A 84 6.46 -33.28 -14.37
C GLY A 84 7.11 -32.82 -15.69
N GLY A 85 8.33 -32.30 -15.63
CA GLY A 85 9.07 -31.77 -16.77
C GLY A 85 8.84 -30.29 -17.04
N LEU A 86 8.45 -29.51 -16.02
CA LEU A 86 8.21 -28.07 -16.15
C LEU A 86 9.43 -27.35 -16.74
N THR A 87 9.18 -26.46 -17.70
CA THR A 87 10.22 -25.63 -18.33
C THR A 87 9.87 -24.16 -18.25
N THR A 88 10.88 -23.31 -18.34
CA THR A 88 10.74 -21.85 -18.29
C THR A 88 11.49 -21.18 -19.42
N ALA A 89 11.06 -19.97 -19.80
CA ALA A 89 11.79 -19.09 -20.70
C ALA A 89 11.81 -17.65 -20.15
N VAL A 90 12.86 -16.91 -20.53
CA VAL A 90 13.10 -15.53 -20.08
C VAL A 90 13.32 -14.65 -21.32
N ARG A 91 12.73 -13.45 -21.30
CA ARG A 91 12.99 -12.41 -22.32
C ARG A 91 14.02 -11.41 -21.79
N LYS A 92 14.90 -10.93 -22.68
CA LYS A 92 15.78 -9.80 -22.41
C LYS A 92 15.19 -8.50 -22.97
N TYR A 93 15.43 -7.40 -22.27
CA TYR A 93 14.99 -6.06 -22.63
C TYR A 93 16.18 -5.10 -22.65
N THR A 94 16.16 -4.17 -23.59
CA THR A 94 16.96 -2.94 -23.53
C THR A 94 16.33 -1.94 -22.57
N PRO A 95 17.07 -0.92 -22.07
CA PRO A 95 16.50 0.12 -21.22
C PRO A 95 15.31 0.85 -21.85
N ALA A 96 15.34 1.11 -23.15
CA ALA A 96 14.24 1.76 -23.87
C ALA A 96 12.98 0.86 -23.93
N GLU A 97 13.14 -0.45 -24.12
CA GLU A 97 12.02 -1.39 -24.06
C GLU A 97 11.45 -1.50 -22.64
N LEU A 98 12.28 -1.43 -21.59
CA LEU A 98 11.81 -1.39 -20.21
C LEU A 98 10.98 -0.13 -19.93
N GLU A 99 11.43 1.05 -20.36
CA GLU A 99 10.67 2.30 -20.19
C GLU A 99 9.36 2.27 -20.98
N ALA A 100 9.37 1.67 -22.18
CA ALA A 100 8.18 1.52 -22.99
C ALA A 100 7.15 0.57 -22.33
N GLU A 101 7.60 -0.57 -21.82
CA GLU A 101 6.73 -1.59 -21.19
C GLU A 101 6.25 -1.19 -19.80
N TYR A 102 7.09 -0.55 -18.99
CA TYR A 102 6.84 -0.30 -17.57
C TYR A 102 6.73 1.18 -17.20
N GLY A 103 6.72 2.09 -18.19
CA GLY A 103 6.57 3.53 -17.96
C GLY A 103 5.30 3.91 -17.19
N ASP A 104 4.24 3.12 -17.36
CA ASP A 104 2.93 3.32 -16.75
C ASP A 104 2.74 2.52 -15.45
N MET A 105 3.81 1.95 -14.86
CA MET A 105 3.73 1.17 -13.61
C MET A 105 3.09 1.98 -12.47
N ASP A 106 2.37 1.33 -11.57
CA ASP A 106 1.75 2.03 -10.44
C ASP A 106 2.78 2.34 -9.36
N PHE A 107 2.75 3.57 -8.85
CA PHE A 107 3.47 3.97 -7.64
C PHE A 107 2.48 4.00 -6.48
N ILE A 108 2.70 3.13 -5.49
CA ILE A 108 1.78 2.91 -4.37
C ILE A 108 2.49 3.28 -3.08
N TYR A 109 1.91 4.24 -2.37
CA TYR A 109 2.29 4.62 -1.03
C TYR A 109 1.39 3.94 0.01
N THR A 110 1.94 3.57 1.15
CA THR A 110 1.15 3.47 2.39
C THR A 110 1.33 4.74 3.19
N PHE A 111 0.22 5.35 3.59
CA PHE A 111 0.22 6.54 4.44
C PHE A 111 -0.58 6.24 5.71
N VAL A 112 0.16 5.90 6.76
CA VAL A 112 -0.39 5.41 8.04
C VAL A 112 -0.21 6.39 9.19
N ASN A 113 0.54 7.47 8.95
CA ASN A 113 0.73 8.59 9.86
C ASN A 113 -0.35 9.63 9.57
N GLY A 114 -1.10 10.09 10.56
CA GLY A 114 -2.17 11.06 10.35
C GLY A 114 -2.77 11.57 11.64
N THR A 115 -3.32 12.78 11.61
CA THR A 115 -3.96 13.41 12.79
C THR A 115 -5.47 13.56 12.64
N GLU A 116 -6.01 13.08 11.52
CA GLU A 116 -7.43 13.10 11.21
C GLU A 116 -8.21 12.28 12.23
N ARG A 117 -9.40 12.78 12.57
CA ARG A 117 -10.20 12.24 13.67
C ARG A 117 -10.59 10.78 13.47
N ASP A 118 -10.96 10.40 12.24
CA ASP A 118 -11.35 9.02 11.92
C ASP A 118 -10.16 8.05 12.06
N HIS A 119 -8.99 8.43 11.56
CA HIS A 119 -7.77 7.67 11.75
C HIS A 119 -7.40 7.52 13.24
N ALA A 120 -7.37 8.63 13.98
CA ALA A 120 -7.07 8.64 15.40
C ALA A 120 -8.07 7.79 16.20
N PHE A 121 -9.37 7.84 15.86
CA PHE A 121 -10.39 7.02 16.50
C PHE A 121 -10.16 5.53 16.26
N ARG A 122 -9.89 5.14 15.01
CA ARG A 122 -9.59 3.76 14.65
C ARG A 122 -8.38 3.21 15.44
N ARG A 123 -7.31 3.99 15.55
CA ARG A 123 -6.12 3.61 16.37
C ARG A 123 -6.43 3.56 17.85
N LEU A 124 -7.20 4.50 18.38
CA LEU A 124 -7.63 4.50 19.78
C LEU A 124 -8.45 3.25 20.12
N LEU A 125 -9.36 2.85 19.24
CA LEU A 125 -10.16 1.63 19.39
C LEU A 125 -9.30 0.38 19.34
N TYR A 126 -8.39 0.29 18.37
CA TYR A 126 -7.40 -0.78 18.33
C TYR A 126 -6.63 -0.88 19.66
N HIS A 127 -6.04 0.22 20.14
CA HIS A 127 -5.22 0.19 21.35
C HIS A 127 -6.01 -0.10 22.64
N ARG A 128 -7.27 0.33 22.73
CA ARG A 128 -8.02 0.27 23.99
C ARG A 128 -9.05 -0.85 24.06
N CYS A 129 -9.53 -1.35 22.92
CA CYS A 129 -10.67 -2.27 22.87
C CYS A 129 -10.47 -3.52 22.03
N LEU A 130 -9.36 -3.68 21.31
CA LEU A 130 -9.21 -4.75 20.32
C LEU A 130 -9.66 -6.13 20.84
N ASN A 131 -9.23 -6.52 22.05
CA ASN A 131 -9.60 -7.81 22.64
C ASN A 131 -11.12 -7.95 22.86
N GLU A 132 -11.81 -6.88 23.26
CA GLU A 132 -13.27 -6.89 23.42
C GLU A 132 -13.98 -6.97 22.06
N ILE A 133 -13.45 -6.29 21.05
CA ILE A 133 -13.97 -6.32 19.67
C ILE A 133 -13.82 -7.73 19.10
N MET A 134 -12.61 -8.31 19.13
CA MET A 134 -12.35 -9.67 18.64
C MET A 134 -13.21 -10.70 19.35
N HIS A 135 -13.42 -10.56 20.67
CA HIS A 135 -14.30 -11.46 21.42
C HIS A 135 -15.76 -11.32 20.98
N ALA A 136 -16.26 -10.10 20.76
CA ALA A 136 -17.63 -9.88 20.28
C ALA A 136 -17.83 -10.44 18.86
N GLU A 137 -16.87 -10.25 17.96
CA GLU A 137 -16.85 -10.84 16.61
C GLU A 137 -16.91 -12.38 16.68
N GLU A 138 -16.11 -12.99 17.55
CA GLU A 138 -16.05 -14.43 17.71
C GLU A 138 -17.35 -15.02 18.28
N VAL A 139 -17.94 -14.36 19.29
CA VAL A 139 -19.23 -14.77 19.84
C VAL A 139 -20.34 -14.63 18.79
N PHE A 140 -20.30 -13.58 17.96
CA PHE A 140 -21.27 -13.43 16.88
C PHE A 140 -21.12 -14.54 15.83
N TYR A 141 -19.89 -14.80 15.39
CA TYR A 141 -19.60 -15.85 14.41
C TYR A 141 -20.09 -17.23 14.86
N THR A 142 -19.87 -17.55 16.14
CA THR A 142 -20.21 -18.87 16.71
C THR A 142 -21.67 -19.00 17.16
N ARG A 143 -22.26 -17.94 17.74
CA ARG A 143 -23.57 -18.01 18.43
C ARG A 143 -24.66 -17.13 17.82
N ARG A 144 -24.37 -16.31 16.81
CA ARG A 144 -25.29 -15.34 16.17
C ARG A 144 -25.92 -14.33 17.14
N LYS A 145 -25.24 -14.01 18.24
CA LYS A 145 -25.72 -13.03 19.22
C LYS A 145 -24.59 -12.09 19.60
N VAL A 146 -24.84 -10.79 19.54
CA VAL A 146 -23.94 -9.79 20.15
C VAL A 146 -24.20 -9.78 21.65
N LEU A 147 -23.69 -10.80 22.36
CA LEU A 147 -23.92 -10.95 23.80
C LEU A 147 -23.07 -9.98 24.65
N VAL A 148 -22.02 -9.41 24.07
CA VAL A 148 -21.07 -8.54 24.77
C VAL A 148 -20.96 -7.24 23.99
N LEU A 149 -21.32 -6.13 24.64
CA LEU A 149 -21.16 -4.79 24.07
C LEU A 149 -19.66 -4.44 24.05
N PRO A 150 -19.01 -4.38 22.88
CA PRO A 150 -17.58 -4.13 22.80
C PRO A 150 -17.27 -2.70 23.27
N CYS A 151 -16.05 -2.48 23.80
CA CYS A 151 -15.53 -1.19 24.24
C CYS A 151 -16.28 -0.53 25.43
N THR A 152 -17.06 -1.29 26.20
CA THR A 152 -17.87 -0.72 27.31
C THR A 152 -17.19 -0.78 28.68
N LYS A 153 -16.32 -1.78 28.91
CA LYS A 153 -15.79 -2.11 30.25
C LYS A 153 -14.80 -1.09 30.83
N ARG A 154 -14.45 -0.03 30.09
CA ARG A 154 -13.49 1.01 30.48
C ARG A 154 -14.07 2.44 30.46
N GLY A 155 -15.38 2.60 30.29
CA GLY A 155 -15.98 3.93 30.07
C GLY A 155 -15.39 4.64 28.85
N PHE A 156 -14.90 3.86 27.88
CA PHE A 156 -14.17 4.37 26.72
C PHE A 156 -15.07 5.21 25.82
N PHE A 157 -16.28 4.72 25.56
CA PHE A 157 -17.30 5.59 24.99
C PHE A 157 -17.71 6.58 26.04
N PRO A 158 -17.53 7.88 25.75
CA PRO A 158 -17.99 8.86 26.69
C PRO A 158 -19.49 8.68 26.92
N ARG A 159 -19.93 8.99 28.14
CA ARG A 159 -21.30 9.50 28.37
C ARG A 159 -21.42 10.85 27.67
N ALA A 160 -21.24 10.86 26.35
CA ALA A 160 -21.58 11.98 25.51
C ALA A 160 -23.06 11.81 25.22
N GLU A 161 -23.83 12.83 25.55
CA GLU A 161 -25.28 12.84 25.30
C GLU A 161 -25.55 13.18 23.84
N THR A 162 -24.72 14.06 23.25
CA THR A 162 -24.88 14.55 21.87
C THR A 162 -23.67 14.26 20.98
N VAL A 163 -23.91 14.20 19.66
CA VAL A 163 -22.88 14.00 18.63
C VAL A 163 -21.72 14.99 18.78
N ARG A 164 -22.00 16.27 19.05
CA ARG A 164 -21.02 17.32 19.35
C ARG A 164 -20.13 16.95 20.51
N GLY A 165 -20.73 16.45 21.59
CA GLY A 165 -20.01 16.00 22.79
C GLY A 165 -19.03 14.87 22.49
N LEU A 166 -19.41 13.91 21.64
CA LEU A 166 -18.51 12.84 21.19
C LEU A 166 -17.36 13.40 20.35
N LEU A 167 -17.65 14.18 19.30
CA LEU A 167 -16.60 14.74 18.44
C LEU A 167 -15.60 15.60 19.21
N LYS A 168 -16.05 16.39 20.20
CA LYS A 168 -15.18 17.18 21.07
C LYS A 168 -14.26 16.30 21.92
N LYS A 169 -14.79 15.24 22.53
CA LYS A 169 -13.99 14.29 23.33
C LYS A 169 -13.00 13.52 22.47
N MET A 170 -13.40 13.11 21.27
CA MET A 170 -12.53 12.45 20.31
C MET A 170 -11.41 13.38 19.81
N GLY A 171 -11.72 14.64 19.49
CA GLY A 171 -10.71 15.63 19.12
C GLY A 171 -9.71 15.91 20.24
N GLY A 172 -10.17 15.97 21.49
CA GLY A 172 -9.30 16.11 22.67
C GLY A 172 -8.42 14.88 22.93
N ALA A 173 -8.94 13.66 22.70
CA ALA A 173 -8.17 12.42 22.85
C ALA A 173 -7.10 12.26 21.76
N ALA A 174 -7.43 12.60 20.51
CA ALA A 174 -6.48 12.61 19.39
C ALA A 174 -5.36 13.64 19.59
N ALA A 175 -5.67 14.82 20.13
CA ALA A 175 -4.68 15.87 20.38
C ALA A 175 -3.74 15.61 21.57
N ARG A 176 -4.15 14.81 22.56
CA ARG A 176 -3.43 14.68 23.84
C ARG A 176 -2.21 13.76 23.82
N ALA A 177 -2.04 12.90 22.82
CA ALA A 177 -0.83 12.08 22.68
C ALA A 177 -0.74 11.39 21.30
N PRO A 178 -0.58 12.11 20.17
CA PRO A 178 -0.11 11.45 18.96
C PRO A 178 1.27 10.86 19.30
N SER A 179 1.42 9.54 19.13
CA SER A 179 2.72 8.89 19.24
C SER A 179 3.68 9.47 18.19
N ALA A 180 4.98 9.19 18.30
CA ALA A 180 5.94 9.56 17.25
C ALA A 180 5.42 9.14 15.85
N ARG A 181 4.79 7.95 15.80
CA ARG A 181 4.18 7.31 14.62
C ARG A 181 2.76 7.76 14.26
N ASP A 182 2.30 8.89 14.78
CA ASP A 182 0.97 9.46 14.46
C ASP A 182 1.08 10.87 13.87
N ARG A 183 2.28 11.46 13.85
CA ARG A 183 2.47 12.82 13.36
C ARG A 183 2.92 12.76 11.91
N GLU A 184 2.14 13.37 11.02
CA GLU A 184 2.66 13.76 9.71
C GLU A 184 3.59 14.96 9.92
N ARG A 185 4.86 14.85 9.48
CA ARG A 185 5.86 15.93 9.53
C ARG A 185 6.36 16.31 8.14
N ASP A 186 5.50 16.17 7.14
CA ASP A 186 5.77 16.35 5.72
C ASP A 186 6.69 15.28 5.09
N GLU A 187 6.96 14.14 5.74
CA GLU A 187 7.77 13.05 5.15
C GLU A 187 7.18 12.60 3.80
N LEU A 188 5.87 12.31 3.76
CA LEU A 188 5.17 11.94 2.53
C LEU A 188 5.26 13.02 1.45
N ARG A 189 5.11 14.29 1.84
CA ARG A 189 5.22 15.44 0.93
C ARG A 189 6.60 15.47 0.26
N TYR A 190 7.66 15.36 1.06
CA TYR A 190 9.04 15.39 0.56
C TYR A 190 9.40 14.09 -0.18
N SER A 191 8.83 12.95 0.20
CA SER A 191 8.96 11.70 -0.55
C SER A 191 8.41 11.86 -1.97
N ILE A 192 7.19 12.38 -2.12
CA ILE A 192 6.57 12.61 -3.44
C ILE A 192 7.34 13.68 -4.23
N ARG A 193 7.84 14.75 -3.59
CA ARG A 193 8.77 15.69 -4.24
C ARG A 193 10.00 14.99 -4.80
N SER A 194 10.60 14.08 -4.03
CA SER A 194 11.78 13.32 -4.46
C SER A 194 11.47 12.44 -5.68
N VAL A 195 10.29 11.82 -5.74
CA VAL A 195 9.81 11.07 -6.91
C VAL A 195 9.69 11.98 -8.13
N GLU A 196 8.95 13.08 -8.04
CA GLU A 196 8.75 13.97 -9.21
C GLU A 196 10.05 14.65 -9.66
N GLN A 197 10.96 14.89 -8.72
CA GLN A 197 12.25 15.52 -9.01
C GLN A 197 13.18 14.57 -9.76
N HIS A 198 13.15 13.27 -9.47
CA HIS A 198 14.19 12.33 -9.88
C HIS A 198 13.74 11.13 -10.71
N ILE A 199 12.43 10.87 -10.85
CA ILE A 199 11.88 9.79 -11.69
C ILE A 199 11.13 10.40 -12.88
N ARG A 200 11.88 10.96 -13.83
CA ARG A 200 11.32 11.77 -14.93
C ARG A 200 10.68 10.97 -16.07
N TRP A 201 10.85 9.65 -16.12
CA TRP A 201 10.31 8.77 -17.17
C TRP A 201 8.91 8.24 -16.87
N HIS A 202 8.48 8.29 -15.60
CA HIS A 202 7.24 7.69 -15.13
C HIS A 202 6.00 8.42 -15.69
N ARG A 203 4.97 7.64 -16.03
CA ARG A 203 3.71 8.09 -16.64
C ARG A 203 2.47 7.49 -15.96
N GLY A 204 2.67 6.54 -15.04
CA GLY A 204 1.61 5.81 -14.37
C GLY A 204 0.95 6.56 -13.21
N ARG A 205 0.12 5.85 -12.45
CA ARG A 205 -0.63 6.43 -11.33
C ARG A 205 0.23 6.57 -10.08
N LEU A 206 -0.05 7.60 -9.28
CA LEU A 206 0.38 7.70 -7.89
C LEU A 206 -0.82 7.48 -6.96
N ILE A 207 -0.76 6.41 -6.18
CA ILE A 207 -1.82 5.94 -5.30
C ILE A 207 -1.33 5.98 -3.86
N ILE A 208 -2.17 6.46 -2.95
CA ILE A 208 -1.90 6.47 -1.51
C ILE A 208 -2.94 5.60 -0.82
N VAL A 209 -2.51 4.50 -0.20
CA VAL A 209 -3.37 3.67 0.65
C VAL A 209 -3.33 4.22 2.08
N SER A 210 -4.47 4.66 2.59
CA SER A 210 -4.59 5.23 3.93
C SER A 210 -5.80 4.68 4.70
N PRO A 211 -5.79 4.71 6.04
CA PRO A 211 -6.96 4.47 6.89
C PRO A 211 -7.98 5.64 6.88
N GLY A 212 -8.32 6.15 5.69
CA GLY A 212 -9.42 7.10 5.50
C GLY A 212 -9.07 8.57 5.70
N HIS A 213 -7.80 8.91 5.60
CA HIS A 213 -7.33 10.29 5.61
C HIS A 213 -6.58 10.66 4.34
N TYR A 214 -6.40 11.95 4.09
CA TYR A 214 -5.84 12.47 2.85
C TYR A 214 -4.79 13.55 3.16
N PRO A 215 -3.64 13.59 2.44
CA PRO A 215 -2.56 14.53 2.77
C PRO A 215 -3.00 15.99 2.67
N SER A 216 -2.89 16.73 3.77
CA SER A 216 -3.46 18.07 3.88
C SER A 216 -2.80 19.13 3.00
N TRP A 217 -1.56 18.89 2.54
CA TRP A 217 -0.77 19.80 1.71
C TRP A 217 -1.11 19.74 0.21
N VAL A 218 -1.87 18.74 -0.24
CA VAL A 218 -2.27 18.65 -1.65
C VAL A 218 -3.38 19.69 -1.95
N ASP A 219 -3.24 20.35 -3.09
CA ASP A 219 -4.23 21.24 -3.67
C ASP A 219 -5.40 20.44 -4.25
N GLN A 220 -6.57 20.60 -3.65
CA GLN A 220 -7.76 19.82 -4.00
C GLN A 220 -8.37 20.23 -5.33
N ALA A 221 -8.27 21.50 -5.70
CA ALA A 221 -8.82 21.97 -6.96
C ALA A 221 -7.96 21.50 -8.12
N LYS A 222 -6.63 21.57 -7.98
CA LYS A 222 -5.71 20.95 -8.95
C LYS A 222 -5.94 19.45 -9.03
N ASN A 223 -5.94 18.74 -7.90
CA ASN A 223 -6.08 17.29 -7.89
C ASN A 223 -7.43 16.80 -8.47
N PHE A 224 -8.51 17.58 -8.30
CA PHE A 224 -9.82 17.25 -8.84
C PHE A 224 -9.96 17.57 -10.32
N MET A 225 -9.38 18.69 -10.78
CA MET A 225 -9.62 19.21 -12.12
C MET A 225 -8.48 18.83 -13.09
N TRP A 226 -7.22 18.94 -12.70
CA TRP A 226 -6.09 18.93 -13.64
C TRP A 226 -5.98 17.63 -14.43
N SER A 227 -6.21 16.46 -13.85
CA SER A 227 -6.18 15.19 -14.59
C SER A 227 -7.14 15.13 -15.78
N ALA A 228 -8.18 15.96 -15.81
CA ALA A 228 -9.12 16.06 -16.94
C ALA A 228 -8.70 17.08 -18.02
N LEU A 229 -7.61 17.83 -17.81
CA LEU A 229 -7.06 18.77 -18.80
C LEU A 229 -6.43 18.03 -19.98
N THR A 230 -6.80 18.40 -21.20
CA THR A 230 -6.17 17.88 -22.42
C THR A 230 -4.66 18.19 -22.51
N SER A 231 -4.23 19.32 -21.95
CA SER A 231 -2.81 19.73 -21.89
C SER A 231 -1.95 18.80 -21.02
N ASN A 232 -2.55 18.06 -20.09
CA ASN A 232 -1.83 17.15 -19.17
C ASN A 232 -1.43 15.80 -19.79
N LEU A 233 -1.56 15.64 -21.11
CA LEU A 233 -1.14 14.44 -21.85
C LEU A 233 0.23 14.59 -22.53
N GLY A 234 0.89 15.74 -22.38
CA GLY A 234 2.14 16.06 -23.08
C GLY A 234 3.42 15.49 -22.42
N PRO A 235 4.54 15.42 -23.17
CA PRO A 235 5.84 14.96 -22.64
C PRO A 235 6.36 15.75 -21.42
N HIS A 236 5.94 17.00 -21.25
CA HIS A 236 6.33 17.85 -20.12
C HIS A 236 5.76 17.36 -18.77
N MET A 237 4.74 16.49 -18.80
CA MET A 237 4.14 15.86 -17.63
C MET A 237 4.83 14.58 -17.19
N ARG A 238 5.80 14.06 -17.96
CA ARG A 238 6.55 12.87 -17.55
C ARG A 238 7.26 13.11 -16.21
N GLY A 239 7.09 12.17 -15.29
CA GLY A 239 7.54 12.25 -13.90
C GLY A 239 6.80 13.29 -13.06
N ARG A 240 5.62 13.75 -13.47
CA ARG A 240 4.74 14.60 -12.65
C ARG A 240 3.36 13.99 -12.60
N HIS A 241 2.69 14.09 -11.46
CA HIS A 241 1.40 13.42 -11.24
C HIS A 241 0.28 14.44 -11.19
N ALA A 242 -0.47 14.59 -12.29
CA ALA A 242 -1.66 15.46 -12.35
C ALA A 242 -2.80 15.02 -11.42
N ARG A 243 -2.67 13.82 -10.85
CA ARG A 243 -3.58 13.26 -9.85
C ARG A 243 -2.83 12.39 -8.85
N ILE A 244 -3.13 12.61 -7.58
CA ILE A 244 -2.82 11.73 -6.45
C ILE A 244 -4.14 11.10 -6.00
N THR A 245 -4.24 9.78 -6.08
CA THR A 245 -5.45 9.04 -5.69
C THR A 245 -5.26 8.43 -4.31
N THR A 246 -5.98 8.93 -3.31
CA THR A 246 -5.97 8.33 -1.99
C THR A 246 -7.08 7.28 -1.90
N VAL A 247 -6.72 6.03 -1.61
CA VAL A 247 -7.60 4.88 -1.46
C VAL A 247 -7.69 4.48 0.02
N HIS A 248 -8.90 4.27 0.50
CA HIS A 248 -9.13 3.76 1.84
C HIS A 248 -8.67 2.30 1.94
N GLN A 249 -7.86 1.95 2.95
CA GLN A 249 -7.31 0.60 3.13
C GLN A 249 -8.38 -0.50 3.17
N ASP A 250 -9.55 -0.21 3.74
CA ASP A 250 -10.69 -1.13 3.82
C ASP A 250 -11.26 -1.54 2.45
N ALA A 251 -10.92 -0.84 1.37
CA ALA A 251 -11.22 -1.27 0.00
C ALA A 251 -10.36 -2.45 -0.44
N LEU A 252 -9.19 -2.65 0.20
CA LEU A 252 -8.24 -3.72 -0.07
C LEU A 252 -8.37 -4.86 0.95
N MET A 253 -8.79 -4.54 2.18
CA MET A 253 -8.87 -5.50 3.29
C MET A 253 -10.18 -6.32 3.29
N PRO A 254 -10.12 -7.62 3.66
CA PRO A 254 -11.29 -8.47 3.86
C PRO A 254 -12.37 -7.90 4.79
N TYR A 255 -13.63 -8.10 4.44
CA TYR A 255 -14.75 -7.83 5.34
C TYR A 255 -14.62 -8.62 6.66
N GLY A 256 -14.99 -7.99 7.79
CA GLY A 256 -14.77 -8.53 9.13
C GLY A 256 -13.30 -8.60 9.57
N MET A 257 -12.36 -8.10 8.75
CA MET A 257 -10.94 -8.01 9.08
C MET A 257 -10.32 -6.64 8.93
N ARG A 258 -11.16 -5.63 8.79
CA ARG A 258 -10.74 -4.29 8.43
C ARG A 258 -9.94 -3.62 9.52
N LEU A 259 -10.33 -3.75 10.79
CA LEU A 259 -9.64 -3.12 11.92
C LEU A 259 -8.23 -3.71 12.12
N THR A 260 -7.29 -3.31 11.27
CA THR A 260 -5.86 -3.63 11.37
C THR A 260 -5.01 -2.37 11.25
N VAL A 261 -3.92 -2.37 12.00
CA VAL A 261 -2.80 -1.43 11.91
C VAL A 261 -1.48 -2.16 11.64
N ASP A 262 -1.53 -3.44 11.27
CA ASP A 262 -0.34 -4.18 10.85
C ASP A 262 0.05 -3.83 9.41
N SER A 263 1.20 -3.18 9.26
CA SER A 263 1.73 -2.78 7.96
C SER A 263 2.01 -3.97 7.05
N HIS A 264 2.44 -5.12 7.59
CA HIS A 264 2.77 -6.29 6.77
C HIS A 264 1.50 -6.90 6.16
N THR A 265 0.44 -7.01 6.97
CA THR A 265 -0.88 -7.40 6.50
C THR A 265 -1.40 -6.45 5.41
N ILE A 266 -1.30 -5.13 5.60
CA ILE A 266 -1.76 -4.14 4.60
C ILE A 266 -0.93 -4.27 3.30
N GLU A 267 0.39 -4.36 3.42
CA GLU A 267 1.32 -4.51 2.30
C GLU A 267 1.04 -5.78 1.49
N MET A 268 0.71 -6.89 2.16
CA MET A 268 0.35 -8.17 1.52
C MET A 268 -0.92 -8.08 0.66
N GLN A 269 -1.75 -7.05 0.87
CA GLN A 269 -3.01 -6.84 0.14
C GLN A 269 -2.93 -5.71 -0.90
N LEU A 270 -1.78 -5.04 -1.08
CA LEU A 270 -1.66 -3.92 -2.05
C LEU A 270 -1.92 -4.34 -3.50
N PHE A 271 -1.64 -5.61 -3.84
CA PHE A 271 -1.97 -6.17 -5.16
C PHE A 271 -3.47 -6.15 -5.50
N ARG A 272 -4.35 -5.88 -4.52
CA ARG A 272 -5.80 -5.73 -4.72
C ARG A 272 -6.21 -4.33 -5.17
N VAL A 273 -5.28 -3.39 -5.29
CA VAL A 273 -5.55 -2.12 -5.97
C VAL A 273 -6.16 -2.41 -7.34
N ARG A 274 -7.26 -1.75 -7.66
CA ARG A 274 -8.01 -2.02 -8.89
C ARG A 274 -7.18 -1.62 -10.11
N ASN A 275 -7.17 -2.51 -11.11
CA ASN A 275 -6.32 -2.43 -12.30
C ASN A 275 -4.85 -2.20 -11.95
N ILE A 276 -4.33 -2.86 -10.91
CA ILE A 276 -2.90 -2.79 -10.61
C ILE A 276 -2.09 -3.30 -11.80
N THR A 277 -1.00 -2.61 -12.07
CA THR A 277 0.01 -2.99 -13.08
C THR A 277 0.72 -4.32 -12.72
N PRO A 278 1.25 -5.06 -13.72
CA PRO A 278 1.97 -6.32 -13.46
C PRO A 278 3.18 -6.17 -12.54
N ILE A 279 3.81 -5.00 -12.60
CA ILE A 279 4.87 -4.54 -11.71
C ILE A 279 4.45 -3.19 -11.13
N HIS A 280 4.60 -3.02 -9.82
CA HIS A 280 4.34 -1.76 -9.14
C HIS A 280 5.49 -1.41 -8.18
N LEU A 281 5.71 -0.11 -7.99
CA LEU A 281 6.64 0.41 -7.00
C LEU A 281 5.88 0.67 -5.70
N PHE A 282 6.32 0.06 -4.61
CA PHE A 282 5.84 0.32 -3.27
C PHE A 282 6.81 1.23 -2.51
N LEU A 283 6.26 2.30 -1.95
CA LEU A 283 6.97 3.22 -1.06
C LEU A 283 6.23 3.31 0.27
N ASN A 284 6.97 3.32 1.37
CA ASN A 284 6.42 3.88 2.59
C ASN A 284 6.55 5.42 2.54
N ASP A 285 5.82 6.13 3.41
CA ASP A 285 5.81 7.60 3.47
C ASP A 285 7.18 8.23 3.79
N ASP A 286 8.13 7.46 4.32
CA ASP A 286 9.47 7.88 4.71
C ASP A 286 10.58 7.51 3.69
N TYR A 287 10.23 7.13 2.44
CA TYR A 287 11.21 6.74 1.42
C TYR A 287 11.56 7.90 0.49
N PHE A 288 12.83 8.08 0.17
CA PHE A 288 13.32 9.21 -0.61
C PHE A 288 14.26 8.78 -1.73
N ILE A 289 14.15 9.46 -2.88
CA ILE A 289 15.03 9.31 -4.02
C ILE A 289 16.01 10.49 -4.02
N ASN A 290 17.31 10.22 -4.04
CA ASN A 290 18.33 11.26 -3.83
C ASN A 290 19.13 11.61 -5.10
N GLY A 291 18.73 11.07 -6.25
CA GLY A 291 19.38 11.27 -7.55
C GLY A 291 18.55 10.68 -8.67
N GLU A 292 18.87 11.02 -9.92
CA GLU A 292 18.10 10.57 -11.09
C GLU A 292 18.01 9.05 -11.16
N VAL A 293 16.78 8.55 -11.24
CA VAL A 293 16.46 7.11 -11.31
C VAL A 293 15.82 6.82 -12.65
N GLU A 294 16.54 6.08 -13.49
CA GLU A 294 16.00 5.45 -14.69
C GLU A 294 15.32 4.11 -14.36
N VAL A 295 14.48 3.61 -15.28
CA VAL A 295 13.74 2.33 -15.12
C VAL A 295 14.67 1.14 -14.84
N ASN A 296 15.88 1.14 -15.39
CA ASN A 296 16.89 0.10 -15.23
C ASN A 296 17.58 0.11 -13.84
N HIS A 297 17.30 1.10 -12.98
CA HIS A 297 17.68 1.05 -11.57
C HIS A 297 16.65 0.26 -10.72
N LEU A 298 15.42 0.15 -11.22
CA LEU A 298 14.31 -0.58 -10.58
C LEU A 298 14.18 -2.01 -11.13
N LEU A 299 14.42 -2.18 -12.44
CA LEU A 299 14.27 -3.45 -13.17
C LEU A 299 15.58 -3.86 -13.86
N ASN A 300 15.91 -5.15 -13.80
CA ASN A 300 17.05 -5.71 -14.51
C ASN A 300 16.73 -5.97 -16.00
N GLU A 301 17.72 -6.45 -16.74
CA GLU A 301 17.60 -6.76 -18.18
C GLU A 301 16.57 -7.86 -18.52
N ASN A 302 16.04 -8.60 -17.55
CA ASN A 302 14.95 -9.56 -17.77
C ASN A 302 13.56 -8.92 -17.54
N GLY A 303 13.49 -7.65 -17.14
CA GLY A 303 12.29 -7.04 -16.58
C GLY A 303 12.00 -7.47 -15.14
N GLY A 304 12.92 -8.21 -14.50
CA GLY A 304 12.78 -8.66 -13.11
C GLY A 304 13.21 -7.59 -12.12
N THR A 305 12.68 -7.66 -10.91
CA THR A 305 12.85 -6.60 -9.91
C THR A 305 14.24 -6.63 -9.28
N TYR A 306 14.77 -5.46 -8.92
CA TYR A 306 15.96 -5.39 -8.07
C TYR A 306 15.57 -5.43 -6.59
N VAL A 307 15.92 -6.53 -5.91
CA VAL A 307 15.75 -6.70 -4.47
C VAL A 307 16.93 -6.05 -3.74
N ARG A 308 16.69 -5.00 -2.96
CA ARG A 308 17.76 -4.28 -2.26
C ARG A 308 17.85 -4.69 -0.79
N THR A 309 19.06 -4.96 -0.31
CA THR A 309 19.29 -5.43 1.05
C THR A 309 20.44 -4.71 1.74
N GLU A 310 20.40 -4.72 3.07
CA GLU A 310 21.51 -4.28 3.90
C GLU A 310 22.68 -5.27 3.84
N HIS A 311 23.82 -4.88 4.42
CA HIS A 311 25.00 -5.76 4.50
C HIS A 311 24.78 -7.02 5.36
N GLY A 312 23.88 -6.96 6.36
CA GLY A 312 23.69 -8.05 7.33
C GLY A 312 22.98 -9.29 6.78
N MET A 313 23.51 -10.48 7.11
CA MET A 313 22.93 -11.77 6.72
C MET A 313 21.92 -12.31 7.76
N LEU A 314 20.83 -12.89 7.29
CA LEU A 314 19.78 -13.54 8.07
C LEU A 314 20.12 -15.00 8.36
N GLN A 315 20.96 -15.21 9.37
CA GLN A 315 21.41 -16.56 9.75
C GLN A 315 20.41 -17.36 10.59
N LYS A 316 19.47 -16.70 11.27
CA LYS A 316 18.57 -17.34 12.23
C LYS A 316 17.19 -17.55 11.63
N ALA A 317 16.71 -18.79 11.70
CA ALA A 317 15.35 -19.22 11.38
C ALA A 317 14.74 -19.89 12.61
N VAL A 318 13.96 -19.13 13.38
CA VAL A 318 13.38 -19.57 14.66
C VAL A 318 11.97 -19.04 14.83
N ASN A 319 11.15 -19.74 15.60
CA ASN A 319 9.79 -19.29 15.90
C ASN A 319 9.77 -17.93 16.61
N GLY A 320 8.81 -17.09 16.20
CA GLY A 320 8.56 -15.80 16.85
C GLY A 320 7.98 -15.97 18.25
N ALA A 321 8.41 -15.10 19.16
CA ALA A 321 7.83 -14.99 20.50
C ALA A 321 6.39 -14.43 20.45
N ASN A 322 5.64 -14.58 21.54
CA ASN A 322 4.29 -13.99 21.69
C ASN A 322 4.36 -12.48 21.99
N GLY A 323 4.97 -11.70 21.10
CA GLY A 323 5.17 -10.25 21.25
C GLY A 323 5.27 -9.54 19.90
N THR A 324 5.69 -8.27 19.90
CA THR A 324 5.65 -7.38 18.71
C THR A 324 7.04 -7.02 18.16
N SER A 325 8.07 -7.77 18.59
CA SER A 325 9.48 -7.59 18.23
C SER A 325 9.69 -7.76 16.73
N TRP A 326 10.18 -6.69 16.08
CA TRP A 326 10.48 -6.72 14.65
C TRP A 326 11.54 -7.78 14.32
N SER A 327 12.63 -7.82 15.11
CA SER A 327 13.72 -8.76 14.86
C SER A 327 13.32 -10.22 15.02
N ASP A 328 12.37 -10.53 15.91
CA ASP A 328 11.85 -11.88 16.06
C ASP A 328 10.89 -12.23 14.92
N GLY A 329 10.08 -11.26 14.44
CA GLY A 329 9.27 -11.39 13.23
C GLY A 329 10.08 -11.69 11.97
N VAL A 330 11.21 -11.00 11.78
CA VAL A 330 12.14 -11.29 10.68
C VAL A 330 12.68 -12.72 10.76
N ARG A 331 13.06 -13.19 11.96
CA ARG A 331 13.58 -14.56 12.15
C ARG A 331 12.49 -15.62 11.97
N HIS A 332 11.25 -15.32 12.36
CA HIS A 332 10.10 -16.17 12.14
C HIS A 332 9.73 -16.27 10.66
N THR A 333 9.74 -15.14 9.96
CA THR A 333 9.54 -15.12 8.51
C THR A 333 10.67 -15.88 7.79
N ASN A 334 11.91 -15.76 8.26
CA ASN A 334 13.03 -16.55 7.73
C ASN A 334 12.86 -18.05 7.99
N LEU A 335 12.24 -18.44 9.12
CA LEU A 335 11.87 -19.83 9.37
C LEU A 335 10.84 -20.33 8.38
N PHE A 336 9.77 -19.56 8.14
CA PHE A 336 8.77 -19.87 7.10
C PHE A 336 9.44 -20.06 5.73
N ASN A 337 10.27 -19.10 5.30
CA ASN A 337 11.01 -19.19 4.03
C ASN A 337 11.96 -20.38 3.97
N THR A 338 12.60 -20.74 5.09
CA THR A 338 13.50 -21.90 5.16
C THR A 338 12.71 -23.20 4.98
N MET A 339 11.56 -23.31 5.64
CA MET A 339 10.69 -24.48 5.47
C MET A 339 10.23 -24.61 4.02
N GLU A 340 9.68 -23.53 3.45
CA GLU A 340 9.06 -23.60 2.13
C GLU A 340 10.06 -23.72 0.96
N LEU A 341 11.20 -23.05 1.05
CA LEU A 341 12.15 -22.96 -0.07
C LEU A 341 13.34 -23.93 0.07
N ASP A 342 13.80 -24.21 1.29
CA ASP A 342 15.02 -25.00 1.54
C ASP A 342 14.72 -26.46 1.92
N ILE A 343 13.62 -26.71 2.64
CA ILE A 343 13.31 -28.04 3.21
C ILE A 343 12.22 -28.75 2.40
N HIS A 344 11.10 -28.09 2.14
CA HIS A 344 10.01 -28.64 1.34
C HIS A 344 10.44 -28.74 -0.13
N LYS A 345 10.09 -29.87 -0.75
CA LYS A 345 10.28 -30.09 -2.19
C LYS A 345 9.47 -29.08 -3.00
N GLU A 346 9.91 -28.78 -4.22
CA GLU A 346 9.26 -27.79 -5.09
C GLU A 346 7.83 -28.18 -5.49
N ASP A 347 7.50 -29.46 -5.43
CA ASP A 347 6.18 -30.03 -5.68
C ASP A 347 5.33 -30.23 -4.40
N HIS A 348 5.77 -29.69 -3.26
CA HIS A 348 5.05 -29.81 -2.01
C HIS A 348 3.79 -28.92 -1.98
N LEU A 349 2.63 -29.57 -1.90
CA LEU A 349 1.33 -28.95 -1.68
C LEU A 349 0.65 -29.61 -0.45
N PRO A 350 0.36 -28.83 0.62
CA PRO A 350 -0.28 -29.35 1.83
C PRO A 350 -1.67 -29.93 1.57
N HIS A 351 -2.06 -30.96 2.32
CA HIS A 351 -3.39 -31.58 2.13
C HIS A 351 -4.53 -30.66 2.58
N ASN A 352 -4.33 -29.93 3.69
CA ASN A 352 -5.34 -29.01 4.24
C ASN A 352 -5.66 -27.82 3.33
N ILE A 353 -4.72 -27.35 2.50
CA ILE A 353 -5.05 -26.32 1.50
C ILE A 353 -5.89 -26.89 0.35
N LEU A 354 -5.65 -28.15 -0.06
CA LEU A 354 -6.47 -28.81 -1.08
C LEU A 354 -7.91 -29.02 -0.59
N GLU A 355 -8.06 -29.50 0.65
CA GLU A 355 -9.37 -29.61 1.31
C GLU A 355 -10.08 -28.26 1.36
N ARG A 356 -9.36 -27.19 1.72
CA ARG A 356 -9.90 -25.83 1.73
C ARG A 356 -10.40 -25.38 0.35
N TRP A 357 -9.65 -25.63 -0.73
CA TRP A 357 -10.07 -25.25 -2.08
C TRP A 357 -11.30 -26.05 -2.54
N GLN A 358 -11.33 -27.35 -2.26
CA GLN A 358 -12.49 -28.21 -2.54
C GLN A 358 -13.72 -27.77 -1.75
N ALA A 359 -13.57 -27.41 -0.48
CA ALA A 359 -14.65 -26.89 0.37
C ALA A 359 -15.22 -25.55 -0.13
N ALA A 360 -14.41 -24.74 -0.83
CA ALA A 360 -14.90 -23.53 -1.51
C ALA A 360 -15.53 -23.79 -2.88
N GLY A 361 -15.64 -25.06 -3.31
CA GLY A 361 -16.21 -25.43 -4.59
C GLY A 361 -15.31 -25.09 -5.78
N TYR A 362 -14.01 -24.91 -5.57
CA TYR A 362 -13.07 -24.74 -6.68
C TYR A 362 -12.80 -26.07 -7.35
N ASP A 363 -12.41 -26.02 -8.63
CA ASP A 363 -11.84 -27.16 -9.34
C ASP A 363 -10.32 -26.97 -9.40
N PRO A 364 -9.57 -27.46 -8.39
CA PRO A 364 -8.21 -27.04 -8.18
C PRO A 364 -7.24 -27.58 -9.24
N ALA A 365 -7.68 -28.52 -10.08
CA ALA A 365 -6.87 -29.02 -11.21
C ALA A 365 -6.93 -28.10 -12.43
N TYR A 366 -7.91 -27.21 -12.52
CA TYR A 366 -8.13 -26.33 -13.67
C TYR A 366 -7.99 -24.85 -13.33
N ASN A 367 -8.58 -24.40 -12.22
CA ASN A 367 -8.54 -22.99 -11.83
C ASN A 367 -8.67 -22.82 -10.31
N ILE A 368 -7.75 -22.08 -9.72
CA ILE A 368 -7.78 -21.70 -8.30
C ILE A 368 -7.72 -20.17 -8.26
N PRO A 369 -8.86 -19.48 -8.03
CA PRO A 369 -8.85 -18.04 -7.94
C PRO A 369 -8.14 -17.59 -6.65
N VAL A 370 -7.54 -16.40 -6.70
CA VAL A 370 -7.16 -15.71 -5.46
C VAL A 370 -8.42 -15.49 -4.64
N ALA A 371 -8.44 -15.96 -3.39
CA ALA A 371 -9.61 -15.82 -2.53
C ALA A 371 -10.09 -14.37 -2.49
N SER A 372 -11.40 -14.18 -2.59
CA SER A 372 -11.96 -12.84 -2.37
C SER A 372 -11.63 -12.39 -0.96
N GLY A 373 -11.57 -11.07 -0.72
CA GLY A 373 -11.34 -10.55 0.62
C GLY A 373 -12.28 -11.23 1.63
N ASP A 374 -13.57 -11.21 1.34
CA ASP A 374 -14.62 -11.75 2.21
C ASP A 374 -14.51 -13.27 2.50
N GLN A 375 -13.82 -14.06 1.69
CA GLN A 375 -13.61 -15.49 1.97
C GLN A 375 -12.50 -15.75 2.99
N LEU A 376 -11.51 -14.85 3.10
CA LEU A 376 -10.38 -15.03 4.01
C LEU A 376 -10.84 -15.16 5.46
N ILE A 377 -11.98 -14.59 5.84
CA ILE A 377 -12.51 -14.72 7.20
C ILE A 377 -13.03 -16.11 7.54
N HIS A 378 -13.66 -16.75 6.56
CA HIS A 378 -14.09 -18.14 6.68
C HIS A 378 -12.87 -19.06 6.68
N THR A 379 -11.89 -18.81 5.80
CA THR A 379 -10.63 -19.54 5.79
C THR A 379 -9.94 -19.50 7.15
N ALA A 380 -9.75 -18.31 7.71
CA ALA A 380 -9.04 -18.14 8.98
C ALA A 380 -9.69 -18.85 10.18
N ARG A 381 -11.02 -18.99 10.15
CA ARG A 381 -11.78 -19.63 11.25
C ARG A 381 -11.94 -21.13 11.07
N ASP A 382 -12.16 -21.57 9.84
CA ASP A 382 -12.55 -22.95 9.56
C ASP A 382 -11.32 -23.82 9.19
N HIS A 383 -10.20 -23.21 8.77
CA HIS A 383 -9.01 -23.91 8.25
C HIS A 383 -7.70 -23.33 8.81
N PRO A 384 -7.23 -23.79 9.98
CA PRO A 384 -5.99 -23.28 10.57
C PRO A 384 -4.74 -23.71 9.77
N PRO A 385 -3.69 -22.87 9.72
CA PRO A 385 -2.43 -23.21 9.06
C PRO A 385 -1.65 -24.28 9.83
N ASN A 386 -0.71 -24.93 9.15
CA ASN A 386 0.20 -25.88 9.78
C ASN A 386 1.16 -25.17 10.74
N THR A 387 1.52 -25.86 11.84
CA THR A 387 2.46 -25.29 12.81
C THR A 387 3.90 -25.38 12.31
N LEU A 388 4.61 -24.26 12.29
CA LEU A 388 6.04 -24.23 11.97
C LEU A 388 6.89 -24.86 13.10
N PRO A 389 7.98 -25.57 12.75
CA PRO A 389 8.88 -26.14 13.75
C PRO A 389 9.59 -25.05 14.56
N LYS A 390 10.16 -25.39 15.72
CA LYS A 390 10.80 -24.37 16.59
C LYS A 390 11.94 -23.61 15.92
N LYS A 391 12.70 -24.28 15.04
CA LYS A 391 13.85 -23.73 14.31
C LYS A 391 14.14 -24.58 13.07
N ALA A 392 14.85 -23.99 12.11
CA ALA A 392 15.39 -24.67 10.94
C ALA A 392 16.76 -24.08 10.58
N THR A 393 17.50 -24.76 9.70
CA THR A 393 18.79 -24.28 9.20
C THR A 393 18.62 -23.71 7.79
N PRO A 394 18.78 -22.40 7.59
CA PRO A 394 18.74 -21.80 6.25
C PRO A 394 19.83 -22.39 5.34
N GLN A 395 19.47 -22.75 4.11
CA GLN A 395 20.41 -23.25 3.10
C GLN A 395 20.76 -22.21 2.04
N ARG A 396 19.91 -21.19 1.87
CA ARG A 396 20.13 -20.08 0.93
C ARG A 396 20.57 -18.82 1.67
N PRO A 397 21.49 -18.02 1.09
CA PRO A 397 21.82 -16.71 1.65
C PRO A 397 20.59 -15.80 1.58
N ARG A 398 20.25 -15.18 2.71
CA ARG A 398 19.17 -14.21 2.85
C ARG A 398 19.69 -13.04 3.66
N PHE A 399 19.19 -11.84 3.39
CA PHE A 399 19.72 -10.60 3.97
C PHE A 399 18.60 -9.73 4.53
N TYR A 400 18.95 -8.81 5.44
CA TYR A 400 17.98 -7.85 5.94
C TYR A 400 17.51 -6.96 4.78
N ALA A 401 16.19 -6.87 4.57
CA ALA A 401 15.64 -5.93 3.59
C ALA A 401 16.12 -4.52 3.94
N THR A 402 16.58 -3.78 2.94
CA THR A 402 16.88 -2.36 3.14
C THR A 402 15.59 -1.58 2.98
N HIS A 403 15.49 -0.46 3.68
CA HIS A 403 14.34 0.43 3.56
C HIS A 403 14.57 1.33 2.34
N ALA A 404 14.43 0.73 1.16
CA ALA A 404 14.39 1.41 -0.13
C ALA A 404 13.05 1.07 -0.80
N PRO A 405 12.64 1.82 -1.84
CA PRO A 405 11.46 1.48 -2.61
C PRO A 405 11.49 0.01 -3.04
N PHE A 406 10.41 -0.71 -2.74
CA PHE A 406 10.26 -2.10 -3.15
C PHE A 406 9.60 -2.16 -4.51
N VAL A 407 10.13 -2.99 -5.40
CA VAL A 407 9.52 -3.23 -6.71
C VAL A 407 8.90 -4.61 -6.68
N TYR A 408 7.58 -4.65 -6.89
CA TYR A 408 6.76 -5.82 -6.66
C TYR A 408 6.08 -6.31 -7.94
N CYS A 409 6.15 -7.62 -8.15
CA CYS A 409 5.43 -8.35 -9.17
C CYS A 409 4.09 -8.83 -8.62
N THR A 410 3.02 -8.39 -9.25
CA THR A 410 1.64 -8.69 -8.84
C THR A 410 1.36 -10.20 -8.81
N ARG A 411 1.87 -10.96 -9.78
CA ARG A 411 1.73 -12.42 -9.84
C ARG A 411 2.26 -13.14 -8.61
N MET A 412 3.34 -12.64 -8.00
CA MET A 412 3.87 -13.25 -6.78
C MET A 412 2.92 -13.05 -5.60
N PHE A 413 2.30 -11.89 -5.46
CA PHE A 413 1.31 -11.66 -4.41
C PHE A 413 0.06 -12.51 -4.62
N GLU A 414 -0.41 -12.67 -5.85
CA GLU A 414 -1.51 -13.58 -6.18
C GLU A 414 -1.19 -15.02 -5.79
N PHE A 415 0.01 -15.50 -6.13
CA PHE A 415 0.48 -16.82 -5.73
C PHE A 415 0.58 -16.96 -4.22
N LEU A 416 1.18 -16.01 -3.52
CA LEU A 416 1.31 -16.05 -2.05
C LEU A 416 -0.06 -16.08 -1.39
N ASN A 417 -1.01 -15.24 -1.83
CA ASN A 417 -2.37 -15.21 -1.30
C ASN A 417 -3.20 -16.45 -1.65
N THR A 418 -2.80 -17.23 -2.65
CA THR A 418 -3.49 -18.47 -3.05
C THR A 418 -2.87 -19.69 -2.35
N ARG A 419 -1.54 -19.86 -2.45
CA ARG A 419 -0.81 -21.00 -1.90
C ARG A 419 -0.69 -20.95 -0.38
N TYR A 420 -0.60 -19.75 0.20
CA TYR A 420 -0.48 -19.51 1.64
C TYR A 420 -1.71 -18.79 2.19
N GLU A 421 -2.88 -19.06 1.59
CA GLU A 421 -4.15 -18.48 2.02
C GLU A 421 -4.43 -18.74 3.50
N LEU A 422 -4.11 -19.94 4.02
CA LEU A 422 -4.36 -20.30 5.42
C LEU A 422 -3.52 -19.42 6.37
N GLU A 423 -2.23 -19.25 6.08
CA GLU A 423 -1.31 -18.44 6.88
C GLU A 423 -1.68 -16.95 6.83
N ILE A 424 -1.96 -16.43 5.63
CA ILE A 424 -2.32 -15.02 5.44
C ILE A 424 -3.67 -14.71 6.08
N ALA A 425 -4.68 -15.58 5.90
CA ALA A 425 -5.98 -15.44 6.53
C ALA A 425 -5.87 -15.45 8.06
N HIS A 426 -5.12 -16.40 8.62
CA HIS A 426 -4.90 -16.53 10.06
C HIS A 426 -4.22 -15.28 10.65
N ASN A 427 -3.10 -14.85 10.06
CA ASN A 427 -2.37 -13.66 10.53
C ASN A 427 -3.25 -12.41 10.42
N THR A 428 -3.93 -12.22 9.28
CA THR A 428 -4.83 -11.07 9.08
C THR A 428 -5.92 -11.05 10.15
N LEU A 429 -6.52 -12.21 10.48
CA LEU A 429 -7.60 -12.32 11.47
C LEU A 429 -7.12 -12.08 12.90
N GLN A 430 -6.05 -12.78 13.30
CA GLN A 430 -5.62 -12.87 14.69
C GLN A 430 -4.67 -11.74 15.10
N HIS A 431 -3.87 -11.24 14.16
CA HIS A 431 -2.85 -10.23 14.41
C HIS A 431 -3.24 -8.90 13.75
N ARG A 432 -4.19 -8.18 14.38
CA ARG A 432 -4.65 -6.85 13.93
C ARG A 432 -3.61 -5.74 14.09
N GLY A 433 -2.47 -6.05 14.67
CA GLY A 433 -1.28 -5.23 14.67
C GLY A 433 -0.07 -6.14 14.77
N ARG A 434 1.11 -5.59 14.46
CA ARG A 434 2.32 -6.39 14.26
C ARG A 434 2.62 -7.33 15.44
N MET A 435 2.73 -8.61 15.14
CA MET A 435 3.18 -9.69 15.98
C MET A 435 4.45 -10.32 15.39
N ALA A 436 5.34 -10.83 16.24
CA ALA A 436 6.55 -11.51 15.81
C ALA A 436 6.28 -12.87 15.12
N ARG A 437 5.03 -13.30 15.06
CA ARG A 437 4.58 -14.49 14.32
C ARG A 437 3.95 -14.15 12.97
N ASP A 438 3.92 -12.88 12.58
CA ASP A 438 3.47 -12.50 11.26
C ASP A 438 4.48 -12.90 10.19
N LEU A 439 3.98 -12.99 8.96
CA LEU A 439 4.78 -13.07 7.76
C LEU A 439 5.12 -11.66 7.29
N PHE A 440 6.37 -11.26 7.44
CA PHE A 440 6.80 -9.92 7.04
C PHE A 440 6.98 -9.86 5.52
N THR A 441 6.08 -9.14 4.86
CA THR A 441 5.90 -9.12 3.40
C THR A 441 7.19 -8.97 2.59
N PRO A 442 8.08 -7.99 2.86
CA PRO A 442 9.31 -7.85 2.09
C PRO A 442 10.19 -9.11 2.14
N PHE A 443 10.26 -9.79 3.29
CA PHE A 443 11.10 -10.97 3.47
C PHE A 443 10.52 -12.21 2.81
N VAL A 444 9.19 -12.38 2.82
CA VAL A 444 8.53 -13.46 2.07
C VAL A 444 8.69 -13.22 0.58
N TYR A 445 8.27 -12.05 0.09
CA TYR A 445 8.34 -11.70 -1.33
C TYR A 445 9.76 -11.86 -1.89
N ASN A 446 10.76 -11.26 -1.23
CA ASN A 446 12.15 -11.29 -1.68
C ASN A 446 12.71 -12.72 -1.73
N ALA A 447 12.32 -13.59 -0.80
CA ALA A 447 12.77 -14.98 -0.81
C ALA A 447 12.17 -15.77 -1.99
N PHE A 448 10.87 -15.60 -2.25
CA PHE A 448 10.19 -16.32 -3.32
C PHE A 448 10.56 -15.82 -4.72
N ILE A 449 10.66 -14.50 -4.92
CA ILE A 449 11.04 -13.94 -6.23
C ILE A 449 12.46 -14.33 -6.64
N MET A 450 13.36 -14.51 -5.66
CA MET A 450 14.73 -14.95 -5.89
C MET A 450 14.84 -16.47 -6.12
N ALA A 451 14.00 -17.28 -5.47
CA ALA A 451 14.15 -18.73 -5.48
C ALA A 451 13.23 -19.46 -6.46
N ARG A 452 11.99 -18.98 -6.66
CA ARG A 452 10.93 -19.72 -7.37
C ARG A 452 9.98 -18.79 -8.16
N PRO A 453 10.48 -17.89 -9.04
CA PRO A 453 9.62 -16.95 -9.75
C PRO A 453 8.56 -17.61 -10.64
N TRP A 454 8.81 -18.81 -11.19
CA TRP A 454 7.83 -19.54 -12.02
C TRP A 454 6.58 -19.97 -11.26
N GLN A 455 6.65 -20.12 -9.93
CA GLN A 455 5.48 -20.50 -9.13
C GLN A 455 4.39 -19.43 -9.14
N SER A 456 4.75 -18.18 -9.47
CA SER A 456 3.80 -17.08 -9.60
C SER A 456 2.86 -17.20 -10.81
N SER A 457 3.09 -18.14 -11.73
CA SER A 457 2.14 -18.35 -12.82
C SER A 457 0.77 -18.80 -12.27
N PRO A 458 -0.35 -18.20 -12.70
CA PRO A 458 -1.68 -18.66 -12.33
C PRO A 458 -1.95 -20.11 -12.80
N ARG A 459 -1.14 -20.63 -13.73
CA ARG A 459 -1.22 -22.01 -14.23
C ARG A 459 -0.44 -23.00 -13.36
N PHE A 460 0.45 -22.53 -12.49
CA PHE A 460 1.34 -23.40 -11.71
C PHE A 460 0.59 -24.23 -10.66
N LEU A 461 -0.23 -23.60 -9.81
CA LEU A 461 -0.98 -24.31 -8.76
C LEU A 461 -2.00 -25.32 -9.33
N PRO A 462 -2.78 -24.98 -10.39
CA PRO A 462 -3.64 -25.96 -11.04
C PRO A 462 -2.88 -27.16 -11.60
N TYR A 463 -1.77 -26.89 -12.30
CA TYR A 463 -0.91 -27.94 -12.83
C TYR A 463 -0.32 -28.84 -11.74
N LEU A 464 0.20 -28.25 -10.66
CA LEU A 464 0.77 -28.99 -9.53
C LEU A 464 -0.30 -29.89 -8.88
N THR A 465 -1.52 -29.37 -8.74
CA THR A 465 -2.63 -30.13 -8.16
C THR A 465 -3.02 -31.31 -9.07
N ALA A 466 -3.16 -31.10 -10.38
CA ALA A 466 -3.42 -32.17 -11.34
C ALA A 466 -2.34 -33.26 -11.30
N LEU A 467 -1.07 -32.86 -11.20
CA LEU A 467 0.06 -33.78 -11.08
C LEU A 467 -0.02 -34.62 -9.78
N GLN A 468 -0.38 -34.00 -8.66
CA GLN A 468 -0.53 -34.70 -7.39
C GLN A 468 -1.72 -35.67 -7.40
N LEU A 469 -2.87 -35.25 -7.93
CA LEU A 469 -4.05 -36.12 -8.08
C LEU A 469 -3.75 -37.33 -8.97
N ASN A 470 -3.02 -37.14 -10.08
CA ASN A 470 -2.57 -38.23 -10.94
C ASN A 470 -1.66 -39.23 -10.17
N ARG A 471 -0.70 -38.73 -9.38
CA ARG A 471 0.21 -39.57 -8.59
C ARG A 471 -0.50 -40.40 -7.52
N MET A 472 -1.58 -39.87 -6.95
CA MET A 472 -2.40 -40.57 -5.96
C MET A 472 -3.28 -41.68 -6.56
N LYS A 473 -3.26 -41.89 -7.89
CA LYS A 473 -4.02 -42.92 -8.64
C LYS A 473 -5.54 -42.93 -8.43
N ASN A 474 -6.10 -42.00 -7.66
CA ASN A 474 -7.44 -42.16 -7.08
C ASN A 474 -8.61 -41.58 -7.87
N LEU A 475 -8.42 -40.99 -9.07
CA LEU A 475 -9.53 -40.27 -9.74
C LEU A 475 -9.55 -40.35 -11.28
N GLY A 476 -8.76 -41.22 -11.92
CA GLY A 476 -8.73 -41.29 -13.39
C GLY A 476 -8.19 -40.04 -14.09
N VAL A 477 -7.54 -39.12 -13.36
CA VAL A 477 -6.94 -37.91 -13.90
C VAL A 477 -5.68 -38.29 -14.70
N PRO A 478 -5.62 -38.02 -16.03
CA PRO A 478 -4.44 -38.31 -16.82
C PRO A 478 -3.27 -37.45 -16.36
N LYS A 479 -2.03 -37.94 -16.56
CA LYS A 479 -0.84 -37.15 -16.26
C LYS A 479 -0.89 -35.87 -17.11
N PRO A 480 -0.84 -34.67 -16.50
CA PRO A 480 -0.87 -33.44 -17.27
C PRO A 480 0.38 -33.34 -18.15
N PRO A 481 0.29 -32.73 -19.35
CA PRO A 481 1.47 -32.48 -20.19
C PRO A 481 2.42 -31.50 -19.48
N PRO A 482 3.74 -31.55 -19.76
CA PRO A 482 4.70 -30.63 -19.16
C PRO A 482 4.29 -29.16 -19.33
N LEU A 483 4.30 -28.40 -18.23
CA LEU A 483 3.97 -26.99 -18.25
C LEU A 483 5.17 -26.15 -18.72
N HIS A 484 4.93 -25.23 -19.67
CA HIS A 484 5.91 -24.22 -20.07
C HIS A 484 5.48 -22.84 -19.57
N ILE A 485 6.36 -22.15 -18.83
CA ILE A 485 6.09 -20.84 -18.20
C ILE A 485 7.01 -19.75 -18.76
N LEU A 486 6.43 -18.60 -19.10
CA LEU A 486 7.18 -17.40 -19.46
C LEU A 486 7.40 -16.52 -18.22
N LEU A 487 8.66 -16.17 -17.95
CA LEU A 487 9.05 -15.30 -16.85
C LEU A 487 9.14 -13.84 -17.35
N ASP A 488 7.98 -13.24 -17.61
CA ASP A 488 7.82 -11.94 -18.29
C ASP A 488 6.93 -10.93 -17.54
N ASN A 489 6.62 -11.21 -16.27
CA ASN A 489 5.67 -10.51 -15.40
C ASN A 489 4.19 -10.62 -15.80
N LYS A 490 3.85 -11.21 -16.96
CA LYS A 490 2.46 -11.40 -17.41
C LYS A 490 1.97 -12.81 -17.08
N ASP A 491 2.73 -13.83 -17.46
CA ASP A 491 2.48 -15.21 -17.08
C ASP A 491 3.01 -15.46 -15.66
N ALA A 492 4.33 -15.35 -15.46
CA ALA A 492 4.98 -15.38 -14.15
C ALA A 492 5.98 -14.23 -14.02
N CYS A 493 6.36 -13.91 -12.79
CA CYS A 493 7.34 -12.87 -12.50
C CYS A 493 8.67 -13.13 -13.20
N ALA A 494 9.24 -12.07 -13.77
CA ALA A 494 10.56 -12.11 -14.36
C ALA A 494 11.65 -12.34 -13.28
N PRO A 495 12.78 -12.99 -13.61
CA PRO A 495 13.81 -13.33 -12.64
C PRO A 495 14.43 -12.07 -12.01
N ALA A 496 14.34 -11.96 -10.69
CA ALA A 496 14.88 -10.82 -9.94
C ALA A 496 16.41 -10.87 -9.80
N THR A 497 16.99 -9.73 -9.40
CA THR A 497 18.40 -9.63 -8.99
C THR A 497 18.46 -8.99 -7.60
N LEU A 498 19.18 -9.61 -6.68
CA LEU A 498 19.41 -9.05 -5.36
C LEU A 498 20.71 -8.25 -5.32
N LEU A 499 20.62 -7.01 -4.85
CA LEU A 499 21.72 -6.09 -4.63
C LEU A 499 21.90 -5.87 -3.13
N ARG A 500 23.05 -6.32 -2.61
CA ARG A 500 23.45 -6.15 -1.21
C ARG A 500 24.38 -4.95 -1.11
N GLN A 501 24.28 -4.18 -0.01
CA GLN A 501 25.20 -3.07 0.26
C GLN A 501 26.68 -3.49 0.03
N PRO A 502 27.47 -2.67 -0.68
CA PRO A 502 27.15 -1.31 -1.16
C PRO A 502 26.39 -1.25 -2.49
N ALA A 503 26.23 -2.35 -3.23
CA ALA A 503 25.57 -2.37 -4.55
C ALA A 503 24.07 -2.04 -4.51
N SER A 504 23.43 -2.08 -3.34
CA SER A 504 22.03 -1.67 -3.19
C SER A 504 21.82 -0.18 -3.44
N GLU A 505 22.87 0.64 -3.29
CA GLU A 505 22.80 2.11 -3.35
C GLU A 505 21.70 2.70 -2.47
N ALA A 506 21.40 1.99 -1.36
CA ALA A 506 20.34 2.31 -0.43
C ALA A 506 20.90 2.47 0.98
N MET A 507 20.40 3.47 1.71
CA MET A 507 20.83 3.78 3.06
C MET A 507 19.65 3.95 4.02
N TYR A 508 19.73 3.26 5.16
CA TYR A 508 18.82 3.47 6.26
C TYR A 508 19.30 4.61 7.15
N ALA A 509 18.43 5.61 7.38
CA ALA A 509 18.66 6.68 8.33
C ALA A 509 17.64 6.61 9.47
N LYS A 510 18.08 6.99 10.67
CA LYS A 510 17.23 7.02 11.87
C LYS A 510 17.40 8.35 12.59
N PHE A 511 16.31 9.11 12.68
CA PHE A 511 16.25 10.33 13.48
C PHE A 511 15.75 10.01 14.88
N VAL A 512 16.29 10.71 15.88
CA VAL A 512 15.98 10.55 17.30
C VAL A 512 15.87 11.93 17.97
N ASP A 513 15.40 11.98 19.22
CA ASP A 513 15.42 13.20 20.06
C ASP A 513 16.84 13.55 20.54
N ASN A 514 17.75 13.73 19.58
CA ASN A 514 19.14 14.14 19.79
C ASN A 514 19.70 14.79 18.51
N LEU A 515 19.76 16.12 18.51
CA LEU A 515 20.14 16.92 17.34
C LEU A 515 21.55 16.60 16.81
N GLU A 516 22.50 16.26 17.68
CA GLU A 516 23.88 15.91 17.29
C GLU A 516 23.96 14.53 16.62
N LYS A 517 23.18 13.55 17.10
CA LYS A 517 23.06 12.25 16.40
C LYS A 517 22.45 12.46 15.01
N ASN A 518 21.40 13.27 14.91
CA ASN A 518 20.76 13.57 13.63
C ASN A 518 21.71 14.32 12.68
N LYS A 519 22.53 15.27 13.16
CA LYS A 519 23.57 15.92 12.33
C LYS A 519 24.55 14.93 11.72
N ARG A 520 24.97 13.90 12.47
CA ARG A 520 25.86 12.85 11.94
C ARG A 520 25.17 12.02 10.87
N VAL A 521 23.88 11.73 11.05
CA VAL A 521 23.07 11.02 10.05
C VAL A 521 22.94 11.84 8.77
N ILE A 522 22.59 13.13 8.89
CA ILE A 522 22.53 14.09 7.76
C ILE A 522 23.88 14.14 7.03
N HIS A 523 24.98 14.35 7.77
CA HIS A 523 26.31 14.38 7.16
C HIS A 523 26.67 13.08 6.44
N SER A 524 26.26 11.93 6.98
CA SER A 524 26.48 10.64 6.33
C SER A 524 25.68 10.50 5.03
N LEU A 525 24.43 10.99 4.98
CA LEU A 525 23.63 11.02 3.76
C LEU A 525 24.25 11.95 2.70
N GLU A 526 24.73 13.13 3.10
CA GLU A 526 25.39 14.09 2.22
C GLU A 526 26.71 13.56 1.63
N MET A 527 27.48 12.81 2.44
CA MET A 527 28.77 12.24 2.03
C MET A 527 28.60 11.01 1.13
N ASN A 528 27.68 10.10 1.48
CA ASN A 528 27.51 8.85 0.74
C ASN A 528 26.64 9.01 -0.52
N LYS A 529 25.73 10.00 -0.54
CA LYS A 529 24.79 10.26 -1.64
C LYS A 529 24.14 8.97 -2.19
N PRO A 530 23.52 8.15 -1.34
CA PRO A 530 22.88 6.91 -1.79
C PRO A 530 21.76 7.24 -2.77
N LEU A 531 21.50 6.40 -3.77
CA LEU A 531 20.41 6.59 -4.74
C LEU A 531 19.04 6.63 -4.03
N PHE A 532 18.87 5.77 -3.04
CA PHE A 532 17.68 5.70 -2.18
C PHE A 532 18.05 5.83 -0.71
N PHE A 533 17.22 6.51 0.07
CA PHE A 533 17.31 6.44 1.52
C PHE A 533 15.91 6.48 2.15
N ASN A 534 15.80 6.04 3.39
CA ASN A 534 14.61 6.28 4.18
C ASN A 534 14.97 6.92 5.52
N ILE A 535 13.97 7.48 6.19
CA ILE A 535 14.14 8.06 7.53
C ILE A 535 13.12 7.46 8.49
N ASN A 536 13.57 6.53 9.33
CA ASN A 536 12.76 6.08 10.45
C ASN A 536 12.77 7.12 11.58
N ASP A 537 11.58 7.44 12.08
CA ASP A 537 11.34 8.47 13.07
C ASP A 537 11.01 7.88 14.47
N GLU A 538 12.03 7.82 15.33
CA GLU A 538 11.83 7.43 16.74
C GLU A 538 11.97 8.63 17.68
N PHE A 539 11.41 9.77 17.28
CA PHE A 539 11.53 11.03 17.99
C PHE A 539 10.17 11.69 18.21
N ARG A 540 10.06 12.55 19.23
CA ARG A 540 8.79 13.18 19.67
C ARG A 540 8.90 14.70 19.80
N GLU A 541 10.11 15.22 19.98
CA GLU A 541 10.34 16.64 20.22
C GLU A 541 10.16 17.47 18.94
N VAL A 542 9.71 18.71 19.14
CA VAL A 542 9.48 19.67 18.05
C VAL A 542 10.79 20.03 17.36
N ASN A 543 11.89 20.17 18.10
CA ASN A 543 13.20 20.55 17.55
C ASN A 543 13.73 19.49 16.57
N SER A 544 13.61 18.21 16.90
CA SER A 544 13.99 17.09 16.03
C SER A 544 13.13 17.07 14.76
N SER A 545 11.82 17.39 14.90
CA SER A 545 10.90 17.50 13.76
C SER A 545 11.29 18.63 12.82
N LEU A 546 11.61 19.81 13.37
CA LEU A 546 12.06 20.95 12.60
C LEU A 546 13.40 20.67 11.89
N GLN A 547 14.33 20.00 12.56
CA GLN A 547 15.61 19.63 11.97
C GLN A 547 15.45 18.70 10.76
N LEU A 548 14.55 17.71 10.87
CA LEU A 548 14.21 16.83 9.74
C LEU A 548 13.59 17.64 8.59
N GLN A 549 12.62 18.49 8.88
CA GLN A 549 11.94 19.32 7.87
C GLN A 549 12.91 20.26 7.15
N VAL A 550 13.83 20.89 7.88
CA VAL A 550 14.87 21.77 7.29
C VAL A 550 15.79 20.98 6.37
N PHE A 551 16.19 19.77 6.78
CA PHE A 551 17.00 18.90 5.94
C PHE A 551 16.25 18.46 4.67
N LEU A 552 15.01 17.98 4.79
CA LEU A 552 14.24 17.55 3.63
C LEU A 552 13.93 18.72 2.67
N ALA A 553 13.65 19.91 3.22
CA ALA A 553 13.45 21.13 2.43
C ALA A 553 14.71 21.57 1.67
N SER A 554 15.91 21.36 2.24
CA SER A 554 17.16 21.73 1.57
C SER A 554 17.51 20.80 0.42
N VAL A 555 17.15 19.52 0.51
CA VAL A 555 17.39 18.49 -0.52
C VAL A 555 16.32 18.51 -1.61
N PHE A 556 15.04 18.66 -1.23
CA PHE A 556 13.89 18.56 -2.13
C PHE A 556 13.17 19.91 -2.28
N GLN A 557 13.86 20.86 -2.92
CA GLN A 557 13.42 22.25 -3.00
C GLN A 557 12.23 22.46 -3.95
N LYS A 558 12.12 21.65 -5.01
CA LYS A 558 11.06 21.77 -6.02
C LYS A 558 9.74 21.22 -5.44
N PRO A 559 8.65 22.02 -5.40
CA PRO A 559 7.34 21.53 -5.01
C PRO A 559 6.83 20.45 -5.96
N ALA A 560 6.07 19.50 -5.41
CA ALA A 560 5.31 18.56 -6.24
C ALA A 560 4.23 19.31 -7.03
N LEU A 561 3.81 18.78 -8.19
CA LEU A 561 2.84 19.42 -9.09
C LEU A 561 1.55 19.85 -8.39
N LEU A 562 1.02 18.99 -7.53
CA LEU A 562 -0.24 19.20 -6.82
C LEU A 562 -0.05 19.80 -5.42
N GLU A 563 1.14 20.28 -5.09
CA GLU A 563 1.36 20.94 -3.82
C GLU A 563 0.73 22.35 -3.81
N ARG A 564 0.16 22.74 -2.66
CA ARG A 564 -0.31 24.11 -2.45
C ARG A 564 0.87 25.09 -2.46
N THR A 565 0.86 26.04 -3.40
CA THR A 565 1.89 27.09 -3.51
C THR A 565 1.28 28.46 -3.22
N ALA A 566 2.01 29.34 -2.53
CA ALA A 566 1.53 30.68 -2.18
C ALA A 566 1.43 31.65 -3.39
N ALA A 567 2.06 31.30 -4.52
CA ALA A 567 2.06 32.08 -5.74
C ALA A 567 1.41 31.25 -6.85
N GLU A 568 0.19 31.58 -7.21
CA GLU A 568 -0.44 31.04 -8.41
C GLU A 568 -0.65 32.17 -9.41
N THR A 569 -0.30 31.88 -10.66
CA THR A 569 -0.47 32.79 -11.80
C THR A 569 -1.95 32.93 -12.13
N ASN A 570 -2.36 34.12 -12.58
CA ASN A 570 -3.75 34.45 -12.92
C ASN A 570 -4.38 33.53 -13.99
N ASP A 571 -3.57 32.88 -14.84
CA ASP A 571 -4.00 32.00 -15.95
C ASP A 571 -4.83 30.78 -15.52
N SER A 572 -4.92 30.60 -14.21
CA SER A 572 -5.32 29.38 -13.56
C SER A 572 -6.66 29.56 -12.80
N ALA A 573 -7.11 30.81 -12.69
CA ALA A 573 -8.36 31.19 -12.04
C ALA A 573 -9.63 30.46 -12.57
N PRO A 574 -9.82 30.23 -13.89
CA PRO A 574 -11.07 29.64 -14.39
C PRO A 574 -11.35 28.25 -13.84
N TYR A 575 -10.33 27.40 -13.72
CA TYR A 575 -10.52 26.04 -13.21
C TYR A 575 -10.76 26.02 -11.69
N PHE A 576 -10.13 26.93 -10.94
CA PHE A 576 -10.39 27.07 -9.51
C PHE A 576 -11.81 27.55 -9.25
N THR A 577 -12.28 28.53 -10.03
CA THR A 577 -13.67 29.00 -9.96
C THR A 577 -14.64 27.87 -10.30
N ALA A 578 -14.41 27.14 -11.39
CA ALA A 578 -15.25 25.99 -11.76
C ALA A 578 -15.30 24.94 -10.64
N PHE A 579 -14.16 24.57 -10.07
CA PHE A 579 -14.10 23.65 -8.94
C PHE A 579 -14.91 24.15 -7.73
N GLN A 580 -14.70 25.41 -7.31
CA GLN A 580 -15.40 25.99 -6.17
C GLN A 580 -16.93 26.00 -6.36
N GLU A 581 -17.40 26.28 -7.57
CA GLU A 581 -18.83 26.27 -7.88
C GLU A 581 -19.38 24.84 -8.00
N LEU A 582 -18.65 23.90 -8.60
CA LEU A 582 -19.01 22.47 -8.62
C LEU A 582 -19.17 21.93 -7.18
N MET A 583 -18.28 22.31 -6.26
CA MET A 583 -18.34 21.89 -4.86
C MET A 583 -19.54 22.48 -4.09
N LYS A 584 -20.33 23.39 -4.68
CA LYS A 584 -21.55 23.99 -4.10
C LYS A 584 -22.84 23.48 -4.75
N LEU A 585 -22.75 22.82 -5.90
CA LEU A 585 -23.91 22.21 -6.57
C LEU A 585 -24.54 21.13 -5.68
N PRO A 586 -25.84 20.81 -5.89
CA PRO A 586 -26.46 19.69 -5.21
C PRO A 586 -25.81 18.36 -5.61
N LEU A 587 -25.62 17.48 -4.63
CA LEU A 587 -25.16 16.10 -4.82
C LEU A 587 -26.31 15.14 -4.52
N VAL A 588 -26.72 14.36 -5.52
CA VAL A 588 -27.80 13.38 -5.41
C VAL A 588 -27.21 11.98 -5.26
N ILE A 589 -27.48 11.30 -4.14
CA ILE A 589 -26.93 9.97 -3.85
C ILE A 589 -28.07 8.95 -3.81
N PHE A 590 -28.01 7.97 -4.70
CA PHE A 590 -29.01 6.90 -4.79
C PHE A 590 -28.56 5.67 -4.02
N ALA A 591 -29.46 5.10 -3.22
CA ALA A 591 -29.24 3.83 -2.52
C ALA A 591 -30.48 2.95 -2.59
N SER A 592 -30.27 1.62 -2.58
CA SER A 592 -31.38 0.66 -2.54
C SER A 592 -31.88 0.38 -1.12
N TYR A 593 -31.03 0.60 -0.11
CA TYR A 593 -31.32 0.29 1.29
C TYR A 593 -30.98 1.49 2.17
N ARG A 594 -31.84 1.77 3.14
CA ARG A 594 -31.64 2.91 4.06
C ARG A 594 -30.35 2.77 4.90
N GLU A 595 -29.93 1.54 5.20
CA GLU A 595 -28.65 1.26 5.88
C GLU A 595 -27.40 1.83 5.17
N ALA A 596 -27.46 2.07 3.86
CA ALA A 596 -26.34 2.61 3.09
C ALA A 596 -26.15 4.12 3.25
N LEU A 597 -27.19 4.85 3.66
CA LEU A 597 -27.24 6.31 3.59
C LEU A 597 -26.15 6.96 4.46
N CYS A 598 -26.01 6.54 5.72
CA CYS A 598 -25.00 7.07 6.62
C CYS A 598 -23.56 6.80 6.12
N PRO A 599 -23.18 5.55 5.81
CA PRO A 599 -21.90 5.24 5.17
C PRO A 599 -21.60 6.09 3.94
N LEU A 600 -22.58 6.29 3.05
CA LEU A 600 -22.43 7.10 1.84
C LEU A 600 -22.11 8.55 2.19
N ILE A 601 -22.86 9.17 3.10
CA ILE A 601 -22.59 10.54 3.58
C ILE A 601 -21.20 10.64 4.20
N ARG A 602 -20.82 9.71 5.06
CA ARG A 602 -19.52 9.76 5.75
C ARG A 602 -18.34 9.50 4.81
N SER A 603 -18.54 8.73 3.74
CA SER A 603 -17.52 8.49 2.71
C SER A 603 -17.07 9.76 1.98
N LEU A 604 -17.93 10.78 1.92
CA LEU A 604 -17.60 12.08 1.31
C LEU A 604 -16.42 12.78 1.99
N LYS A 605 -16.12 12.45 3.27
CA LYS A 605 -14.93 12.96 3.97
C LYS A 605 -13.63 12.65 3.23
N LEU A 606 -13.55 11.48 2.59
CA LEU A 606 -12.41 11.09 1.76
C LEU A 606 -12.68 11.37 0.28
N ALA A 607 -13.87 11.00 -0.19
CA ALA A 607 -14.18 11.04 -1.62
C ALA A 607 -14.24 12.47 -2.17
N MET A 608 -14.79 13.41 -1.40
CA MET A 608 -14.98 14.80 -1.81
C MET A 608 -14.82 15.76 -0.60
N PRO A 609 -13.63 15.88 -0.01
CA PRO A 609 -13.42 16.59 1.27
C PRO A 609 -13.82 18.08 1.25
N GLN A 610 -13.79 18.71 0.07
CA GLN A 610 -14.15 20.12 -0.13
C GLN A 610 -15.61 20.34 -0.52
N PHE A 611 -16.41 19.28 -0.71
CA PHE A 611 -17.80 19.42 -1.11
C PHE A 611 -18.65 20.07 0.00
N THR A 612 -19.34 21.16 -0.34
CA THR A 612 -20.12 21.99 0.60
C THR A 612 -21.59 22.11 0.21
N GLY A 613 -21.96 21.63 -0.98
CA GLY A 613 -23.34 21.66 -1.48
C GLY A 613 -24.31 20.85 -0.62
N GLN A 614 -25.60 21.04 -0.89
CA GLN A 614 -26.68 20.24 -0.30
C GLN A 614 -26.59 18.79 -0.80
N VAL A 615 -26.84 17.83 0.08
CA VAL A 615 -26.94 16.41 -0.30
C VAL A 615 -28.40 15.97 -0.32
N ILE A 616 -28.81 15.32 -1.40
CA ILE A 616 -30.14 14.71 -1.52
C ILE A 616 -29.94 13.20 -1.55
N LEU A 617 -30.41 12.54 -0.50
CA LEU A 617 -30.38 11.09 -0.36
C LEU A 617 -31.66 10.52 -0.96
N VAL A 618 -31.50 9.64 -1.94
CA VAL A 618 -32.61 9.09 -2.71
C VAL A 618 -32.73 7.60 -2.44
N LEU A 619 -33.91 7.20 -1.97
CA LEU A 619 -34.34 5.81 -1.91
C LEU A 619 -35.31 5.54 -3.08
N GLU A 620 -35.12 4.43 -3.79
CA GLU A 620 -36.12 3.99 -4.78
C GLU A 620 -37.33 3.38 -4.07
N GLU A 621 -38.53 3.76 -4.48
CA GLU A 621 -39.78 3.12 -4.06
C GLU A 621 -39.70 1.59 -4.22
N GLY A 622 -39.97 0.84 -3.16
CA GLY A 622 -39.99 -0.62 -3.15
C GLY A 622 -41.35 -1.20 -3.52
N THR A 623 -41.37 -2.46 -3.94
CA THR A 623 -42.60 -3.26 -3.86
C THR A 623 -42.92 -3.52 -2.39
N ALA A 624 -44.20 -3.64 -2.02
CA ALA A 624 -44.63 -3.88 -0.62
C ALA A 624 -43.98 -5.12 0.05
N GLU A 625 -43.43 -6.05 -0.74
CA GLU A 625 -42.75 -7.26 -0.28
C GLU A 625 -41.25 -7.08 0.04
N GLU A 626 -40.61 -5.98 -0.40
CA GLU A 626 -39.20 -5.70 -0.12
C GLU A 626 -39.08 -4.72 1.05
N ASN A 627 -38.60 -5.19 2.21
CA ASN A 627 -38.21 -4.30 3.30
C ASN A 627 -36.93 -3.54 2.93
N LYS A 628 -37.08 -2.36 2.33
CA LYS A 628 -35.96 -1.47 1.95
C LYS A 628 -35.37 -0.69 3.13
N ASP A 629 -35.96 -0.79 4.32
CA ASP A 629 -35.46 -0.11 5.52
C ASP A 629 -34.19 -0.76 6.06
N ASN A 630 -34.06 -2.09 5.95
CA ASN A 630 -32.87 -2.81 6.44
C ASN A 630 -32.63 -4.15 5.73
N LEU A 631 -31.39 -4.65 5.81
CA LEU A 631 -30.94 -5.92 5.23
C LEU A 631 -31.05 -7.10 6.22
N GLU A 632 -31.72 -6.93 7.37
CA GLU A 632 -31.75 -7.93 8.45
C GLU A 632 -32.35 -9.26 7.99
N THR A 633 -33.50 -9.23 7.33
CA THR A 633 -34.17 -10.44 6.82
C THR A 633 -33.28 -11.20 5.84
N MET A 634 -32.52 -10.49 5.01
CA MET A 634 -31.58 -11.10 4.06
C MET A 634 -30.39 -11.74 4.79
N ARG A 635 -29.82 -11.08 5.81
CA ARG A 635 -28.77 -11.65 6.67
C ARG A 635 -29.23 -12.95 7.34
N GLN A 636 -30.45 -12.95 7.88
CA GLN A 636 -31.03 -14.13 8.54
C GLN A 636 -31.25 -15.28 7.55
N ARG A 637 -31.87 -14.99 6.39
CA ARG A 637 -32.11 -15.97 5.32
C ARG A 637 -30.82 -16.61 4.82
N LEU A 638 -29.78 -15.79 4.59
CA LEU A 638 -28.49 -16.25 4.07
C LEU A 638 -27.56 -16.78 5.15
N ASN A 639 -27.99 -16.84 6.42
CA ASN A 639 -27.16 -17.26 7.54
C ASN A 639 -25.81 -16.50 7.57
N HIS A 640 -25.87 -15.17 7.47
CA HIS A 640 -24.67 -14.34 7.56
C HIS A 640 -24.09 -14.36 8.98
N ARG A 641 -22.81 -14.74 9.12
CA ARG A 641 -22.13 -14.95 10.42
C ARG A 641 -20.96 -14.00 10.68
N VAL A 642 -20.72 -13.04 9.80
CA VAL A 642 -19.55 -12.16 9.90
C VAL A 642 -20.01 -10.75 10.23
N ILE A 643 -19.38 -10.12 11.22
CA ILE A 643 -19.56 -8.70 11.55
C ILE A 643 -18.18 -8.10 11.79
N SER A 644 -18.11 -6.77 11.84
CA SER A 644 -16.92 -6.08 12.32
C SER A 644 -17.30 -5.32 13.58
N ALA A 645 -17.10 -5.86 14.78
CA ALA A 645 -17.79 -5.39 15.99
C ALA A 645 -17.32 -4.02 16.55
N MET A 646 -16.79 -3.12 15.71
CA MET A 646 -16.45 -1.76 16.09
C MET A 646 -17.69 -0.87 16.21
N PRO A 647 -17.91 -0.25 17.37
CA PRO A 647 -19.08 0.59 17.56
C PRO A 647 -19.15 1.81 16.63
N VAL A 648 -20.35 2.08 16.14
CA VAL A 648 -20.64 3.21 15.27
C VAL A 648 -21.80 4.02 15.85
N VAL A 649 -21.78 5.32 15.63
CA VAL A 649 -22.91 6.21 15.96
C VAL A 649 -23.88 6.19 14.81
N LEU A 650 -25.17 5.96 15.09
CA LEU A 650 -26.23 6.05 14.10
C LEU A 650 -26.38 7.50 13.63
N CYS A 651 -26.56 7.70 12.31
CA CYS A 651 -26.71 9.05 11.78
C CYS A 651 -28.02 9.70 12.21
N THR A 652 -27.94 11.00 12.46
CA THR A 652 -29.08 11.92 12.33
C THR A 652 -28.61 13.03 11.41
N PHE A 653 -29.35 13.28 10.34
CA PHE A 653 -28.90 14.22 9.32
C PHE A 653 -29.27 15.67 9.67
N SER A 654 -28.42 16.62 9.25
CA SER A 654 -28.68 18.04 9.41
C SER A 654 -29.58 18.59 8.30
N GLY A 655 -29.95 19.88 8.38
CA GLY A 655 -30.76 20.53 7.34
C GLY A 655 -30.10 20.58 5.94
N ASN A 656 -28.79 20.35 5.85
CA ASN A 656 -28.04 20.28 4.59
C ASN A 656 -28.23 18.95 3.84
N VAL A 657 -28.93 18.00 4.44
CA VAL A 657 -29.26 16.72 3.83
C VAL A 657 -30.77 16.59 3.75
N LYS A 658 -31.27 16.09 2.62
CA LYS A 658 -32.70 15.82 2.41
C LYS A 658 -32.88 14.38 1.96
N GLU A 659 -33.67 13.60 2.68
CA GLU A 659 -34.11 12.28 2.24
C GLU A 659 -35.36 12.45 1.38
N VAL A 660 -35.35 11.84 0.19
CA VAL A 660 -36.50 11.80 -0.74
C VAL A 660 -36.67 10.41 -1.34
N THR A 661 -37.85 10.16 -1.87
CA THR A 661 -38.16 8.95 -2.61
C THR A 661 -38.45 9.32 -4.06
N VAL A 662 -37.99 8.48 -4.99
CA VAL A 662 -38.22 8.65 -6.43
C VAL A 662 -38.90 7.42 -7.00
N SER A 663 -39.56 7.62 -8.14
CA SER A 663 -40.22 6.55 -8.86
C SER A 663 -39.21 5.48 -9.29
N PRO A 664 -39.57 4.19 -9.24
CA PRO A 664 -38.64 3.11 -9.56
C PRO A 664 -38.32 3.09 -11.07
N LYS A 665 -37.14 2.56 -11.42
CA LYS A 665 -36.71 2.30 -12.81
C LYS A 665 -36.54 3.53 -13.72
N LEU A 666 -36.49 4.74 -13.16
CA LEU A 666 -36.14 5.93 -13.93
C LEU A 666 -34.69 5.89 -14.41
N GLN A 667 -34.44 6.53 -15.56
CA GLN A 667 -33.08 6.81 -16.00
C GLN A 667 -32.42 7.79 -15.02
N ILE A 668 -31.09 7.73 -14.88
CA ILE A 668 -30.39 8.48 -13.84
C ILE A 668 -30.60 10.01 -13.95
N SER A 669 -30.63 10.58 -15.16
CA SER A 669 -30.93 12.01 -15.35
C SER A 669 -32.35 12.38 -14.91
N GLU A 670 -33.35 11.57 -15.26
CA GLU A 670 -34.75 11.77 -14.88
C GLU A 670 -34.93 11.65 -13.36
N ALA A 671 -34.28 10.64 -12.76
CA ALA A 671 -34.33 10.41 -11.32
C ALA A 671 -33.69 11.57 -10.53
N VAL A 672 -32.59 12.14 -11.05
CA VAL A 672 -31.95 13.34 -10.47
C VAL A 672 -32.87 14.54 -10.57
N GLN A 673 -33.52 14.77 -11.71
CA GLN A 673 -34.46 15.88 -11.88
C GLN A 673 -35.67 15.75 -10.95
N GLN A 674 -36.25 14.55 -10.82
CA GLN A 674 -37.33 14.30 -9.88
C GLN A 674 -36.90 14.58 -8.44
N ALA A 675 -35.72 14.07 -8.04
CA ALA A 675 -35.18 14.29 -6.70
C ALA A 675 -34.96 15.78 -6.39
N LEU A 676 -34.41 16.54 -7.35
CA LEU A 676 -34.23 17.98 -7.23
C LEU A 676 -35.58 18.71 -7.13
N GLY A 677 -36.56 18.35 -7.96
CA GLY A 677 -37.90 18.96 -7.96
C GLY A 677 -38.68 18.75 -6.66
N THR A 678 -38.44 17.64 -5.96
CA THR A 678 -39.06 17.35 -4.65
C THR A 678 -38.51 18.24 -3.53
N VAL A 679 -37.28 18.76 -3.66
CA VAL A 679 -36.63 19.57 -2.63
C VAL A 679 -36.69 21.06 -3.00
N PRO A 680 -37.41 21.90 -2.25
CA PRO A 680 -37.46 23.34 -2.53
C PRO A 680 -36.07 24.00 -2.50
N ASN A 681 -35.81 24.89 -3.46
CA ASN A 681 -34.57 25.67 -3.59
C ASN A 681 -33.27 24.84 -3.77
N SER A 682 -33.40 23.57 -4.18
CA SER A 682 -32.27 22.67 -4.47
C SER A 682 -31.53 23.04 -5.76
N THR A 683 -32.25 23.56 -6.75
CA THR A 683 -31.70 23.93 -8.06
C THR A 683 -30.79 25.15 -7.93
N LYS A 684 -29.58 25.04 -8.48
CA LYS A 684 -28.56 26.10 -8.53
C LYS A 684 -28.27 26.49 -9.97
N THR A 685 -27.63 27.64 -10.15
CA THR A 685 -27.10 28.04 -11.46
C THR A 685 -26.11 26.98 -11.95
N PRO A 686 -26.30 26.40 -13.15
CA PRO A 686 -25.36 25.44 -13.70
C PRO A 686 -23.96 26.02 -13.87
N VAL A 687 -22.95 25.22 -13.56
CA VAL A 687 -21.53 25.59 -13.64
C VAL A 687 -21.00 25.27 -15.03
N LEU A 688 -20.42 26.28 -15.69
CA LEU A 688 -19.75 26.09 -16.97
C LEU A 688 -18.36 25.48 -16.75
N LEU A 689 -18.07 24.35 -17.41
CA LEU A 689 -16.72 23.78 -17.40
C LEU A 689 -15.80 24.58 -18.34
N PRO A 690 -14.49 24.70 -18.04
CA PRO A 690 -13.54 25.32 -18.96
C PRO A 690 -13.44 24.54 -20.29
N GLU A 691 -13.06 25.22 -21.37
CA GLU A 691 -13.10 24.68 -22.74
C GLU A 691 -12.24 23.43 -22.98
N ASP A 692 -11.15 23.30 -22.23
CA ASP A 692 -10.14 22.24 -22.34
C ASP A 692 -10.48 20.96 -21.52
N TYR A 693 -11.71 20.86 -21.00
CA TYR A 693 -12.23 19.75 -20.20
C TYR A 693 -13.25 18.87 -20.93
N ILE A 694 -13.59 17.73 -20.31
CA ILE A 694 -14.55 16.73 -20.79
C ILE A 694 -15.86 17.38 -21.25
N GLY A 695 -16.14 17.27 -22.55
CA GLY A 695 -17.36 17.75 -23.22
C GLY A 695 -17.31 19.18 -23.79
N GLY A 696 -16.23 19.92 -23.58
CA GLY A 696 -15.95 21.22 -24.24
C GLY A 696 -16.68 22.43 -23.67
N SER A 697 -16.53 23.59 -24.33
CA SER A 697 -16.93 24.95 -23.87
C SER A 697 -18.42 25.19 -23.61
N GLN A 698 -19.29 24.19 -23.84
CA GLN A 698 -20.75 24.32 -23.70
C GLN A 698 -21.34 23.47 -22.58
N VAL A 699 -20.51 22.68 -21.87
CA VAL A 699 -21.01 21.83 -20.79
C VAL A 699 -21.35 22.65 -19.56
N LYS A 700 -22.64 22.67 -19.23
CA LYS A 700 -23.18 23.28 -18.02
C LYS A 700 -23.60 22.17 -17.06
N VAL A 701 -22.93 22.05 -15.92
CA VAL A 701 -23.21 21.04 -14.90
C VAL A 701 -24.19 21.61 -13.87
N ALA A 702 -25.34 20.97 -13.69
CA ALA A 702 -26.37 21.42 -12.75
C ALA A 702 -26.37 20.66 -11.42
N ALA A 703 -25.85 19.43 -11.42
CA ALA A 703 -25.77 18.58 -10.24
C ALA A 703 -24.68 17.52 -10.40
N LEU A 704 -24.28 16.93 -9.28
CA LEU A 704 -23.48 15.71 -9.23
C LEU A 704 -24.36 14.56 -8.72
N ALA A 705 -24.07 13.34 -9.13
CA ALA A 705 -24.78 12.16 -8.67
C ALA A 705 -23.84 10.98 -8.37
N ILE A 706 -24.17 10.24 -7.32
CA ILE A 706 -23.55 8.94 -7.01
C ILE A 706 -24.67 7.89 -7.06
N ASP A 707 -24.63 7.00 -8.06
CA ASP A 707 -25.57 5.88 -8.17
C ASP A 707 -24.98 4.64 -7.49
N ALA A 708 -25.28 4.48 -6.20
CA ALA A 708 -24.87 3.34 -5.36
C ALA A 708 -25.95 2.27 -5.24
N ARG A 709 -26.97 2.26 -6.11
CA ARG A 709 -28.03 1.23 -6.10
C ARG A 709 -27.47 -0.17 -6.29
N THR A 710 -28.13 -1.14 -5.70
CA THR A 710 -27.86 -2.57 -5.85
C THR A 710 -28.70 -3.14 -6.98
N ARG A 711 -28.01 -3.58 -8.05
CA ARG A 711 -28.63 -4.11 -9.28
C ARG A 711 -28.55 -5.63 -9.38
N HIS A 712 -27.94 -6.31 -8.40
CA HIS A 712 -27.78 -7.76 -8.36
C HIS A 712 -28.70 -8.40 -7.32
N LEU A 713 -29.04 -9.68 -7.53
CA LEU A 713 -29.84 -10.46 -6.60
C LEU A 713 -29.08 -10.73 -5.29
N LEU A 714 -29.78 -10.71 -4.15
CA LEU A 714 -29.21 -11.00 -2.83
C LEU A 714 -29.36 -12.48 -2.46
N ASP A 715 -28.82 -13.36 -3.29
CA ASP A 715 -28.96 -14.82 -3.20
C ASP A 715 -27.79 -15.51 -2.47
N SER A 716 -26.75 -14.77 -2.11
CA SER A 716 -25.53 -15.29 -1.48
C SER A 716 -24.92 -14.30 -0.49
N VAL A 717 -24.09 -14.79 0.44
CA VAL A 717 -23.36 -13.91 1.39
C VAL A 717 -22.47 -12.90 0.65
N ALA A 718 -21.82 -13.31 -0.45
CA ALA A 718 -20.99 -12.41 -1.25
C ALA A 718 -21.82 -11.34 -1.98
N ALA A 719 -23.03 -11.67 -2.46
CA ALA A 719 -23.95 -10.69 -3.00
C ALA A 719 -24.42 -9.71 -1.93
N LEU A 720 -24.71 -10.21 -0.72
CA LEU A 720 -25.13 -9.41 0.42
C LEU A 720 -24.06 -8.42 0.88
N THR A 721 -22.79 -8.84 0.99
CA THR A 721 -21.70 -7.90 1.36
C THR A 721 -21.56 -6.79 0.32
N ARG A 722 -21.87 -7.05 -0.95
CA ARG A 722 -21.84 -6.05 -2.02
C ARG A 722 -23.15 -5.26 -2.18
N ALA A 723 -24.16 -5.51 -1.35
CA ALA A 723 -25.43 -4.79 -1.38
C ALA A 723 -25.29 -3.34 -0.89
N ILE A 724 -24.28 -3.10 -0.04
CA ILE A 724 -23.93 -1.76 0.44
C ILE A 724 -22.45 -1.54 0.13
N GLU A 725 -22.20 -0.75 -0.90
CA GLU A 725 -20.86 -0.31 -1.24
C GLU A 725 -20.82 1.22 -1.18
N VAL A 726 -19.69 1.78 -0.70
CA VAL A 726 -19.47 3.24 -0.69
C VAL A 726 -18.16 3.61 -1.37
N PRO A 727 -18.07 4.78 -2.02
CA PRO A 727 -16.82 5.29 -2.56
C PRO A 727 -15.71 5.27 -1.50
N ALA A 728 -14.55 4.78 -1.89
CA ALA A 728 -13.43 4.52 -0.99
C ALA A 728 -12.14 5.14 -1.52
N GLN A 729 -12.24 6.14 -2.38
CA GLN A 729 -11.09 6.90 -2.84
C GLN A 729 -11.44 8.38 -3.03
N SER A 730 -10.43 9.25 -3.04
CA SER A 730 -10.58 10.62 -3.52
C SER A 730 -11.04 10.63 -4.99
N LEU A 731 -12.14 11.31 -5.25
CA LEU A 731 -12.72 11.45 -6.59
C LEU A 731 -12.17 12.67 -7.31
N ALA A 732 -12.01 12.56 -8.63
CA ALA A 732 -11.65 13.64 -9.53
C ALA A 732 -12.69 13.76 -10.65
N LEU A 733 -12.64 14.83 -11.44
CA LEU A 733 -13.64 15.12 -12.46
C LEU A 733 -13.76 13.99 -13.50
N GLU A 734 -12.65 13.38 -13.92
CA GLU A 734 -12.65 12.28 -14.90
C GLU A 734 -13.27 10.97 -14.37
N ASP A 735 -13.49 10.85 -13.06
CA ASP A 735 -14.19 9.70 -12.48
C ASP A 735 -15.68 9.71 -12.83
N PHE A 736 -16.25 10.89 -13.06
CA PHE A 736 -17.65 11.07 -13.41
C PHE A 736 -17.87 10.91 -14.92
N GLU A 737 -19.06 10.46 -15.30
CA GLU A 737 -19.56 10.51 -16.68
C GLU A 737 -20.57 11.64 -16.81
N LEU A 738 -20.62 12.25 -17.99
CA LEU A 738 -21.61 13.27 -18.28
C LEU A 738 -22.90 12.60 -18.74
N ALA A 739 -23.96 12.69 -17.93
CA ALA A 739 -25.28 12.22 -18.34
C ALA A 739 -26.02 13.33 -19.10
N ALA A 740 -26.59 12.96 -20.26
CA ALA A 740 -27.19 13.90 -21.20
C ALA A 740 -28.32 14.73 -20.56
N PRO A 741 -28.45 16.02 -20.96
CA PRO A 741 -29.55 16.86 -20.50
C PRO A 741 -30.87 16.34 -21.08
N THR A 742 -31.83 16.03 -20.21
CA THR A 742 -33.21 15.76 -20.63
C THR A 742 -33.93 17.05 -21.04
N ASP A 743 -33.48 18.22 -20.53
CA ASP A 743 -33.98 19.57 -20.86
C ASP A 743 -32.88 20.65 -20.64
N SER A 744 -33.14 21.92 -20.98
CA SER A 744 -32.23 23.09 -20.90
C SER A 744 -31.65 23.43 -19.50
N ASN A 745 -31.87 22.60 -18.48
CA ASN A 745 -31.46 22.82 -17.09
C ASN A 745 -30.01 22.40 -16.78
N GLY A 746 -29.26 21.88 -17.76
CA GLY A 746 -27.86 21.48 -17.61
C GLY A 746 -27.67 19.96 -17.43
N SER A 747 -26.44 19.50 -17.63
CA SER A 747 -26.01 18.10 -17.52
C SER A 747 -25.73 17.69 -16.07
N VAL A 748 -25.65 16.38 -15.82
CA VAL A 748 -25.33 15.81 -14.51
C VAL A 748 -24.02 15.04 -14.60
N LEU A 749 -23.10 15.26 -13.65
CA LEU A 749 -21.91 14.44 -13.49
C LEU A 749 -22.25 13.22 -12.64
N VAL A 750 -22.20 12.03 -13.23
CA VAL A 750 -22.67 10.79 -12.60
C VAL A 750 -21.50 9.85 -12.34
N LEU A 751 -21.38 9.39 -11.09
CA LEU A 751 -20.57 8.24 -10.72
C LEU A 751 -21.49 7.05 -10.47
N SER A 752 -21.58 6.14 -11.43
CA SER A 752 -22.30 4.88 -11.25
C SER A 752 -21.38 3.75 -10.79
N ARG A 753 -21.94 2.67 -10.20
CA ARG A 753 -21.17 1.46 -9.88
C ARG A 753 -20.60 0.76 -11.12
N GLU A 754 -21.30 0.82 -12.25
CA GLU A 754 -20.83 0.26 -13.52
C GLU A 754 -19.62 1.04 -14.03
N ASP A 755 -19.68 2.38 -13.98
CA ASP A 755 -18.56 3.25 -14.32
C ASP A 755 -17.40 3.07 -13.36
N ALA A 756 -17.68 2.96 -12.06
CA ALA A 756 -16.66 2.69 -11.06
C ALA A 756 -15.91 1.38 -11.31
N LYS A 757 -16.60 0.34 -11.82
CA LYS A 757 -15.95 -0.90 -12.24
C LYS A 757 -15.07 -0.66 -13.47
N ARG A 758 -15.58 0.04 -14.49
CA ARG A 758 -14.85 0.34 -15.74
C ARG A 758 -13.62 1.21 -15.52
N LYS A 759 -13.72 2.22 -14.65
CA LYS A 759 -12.68 3.20 -14.32
C LYS A 759 -11.79 2.78 -13.14
N ALA A 760 -11.94 1.56 -12.63
CA ALA A 760 -11.15 1.04 -11.51
C ALA A 760 -11.25 1.87 -10.22
N ILE A 761 -12.40 2.51 -9.97
CA ILE A 761 -12.65 3.28 -8.75
C ILE A 761 -12.85 2.31 -7.58
N HIS A 762 -12.21 2.59 -6.46
CA HIS A 762 -12.26 1.77 -5.26
C HIS A 762 -13.52 2.05 -4.44
N TRP A 763 -14.17 0.97 -4.01
CA TRP A 763 -15.35 1.01 -3.16
C TRP A 763 -15.15 0.05 -1.98
N VAL A 764 -15.67 0.41 -0.81
CA VAL A 764 -15.72 -0.48 0.34
C VAL A 764 -17.08 -1.16 0.36
N ASN A 765 -17.09 -2.49 0.35
CA ASN A 765 -18.31 -3.30 0.48
C ASN A 765 -18.70 -3.52 1.95
N GLY A 766 -19.93 -3.94 2.25
CA GLY A 766 -20.39 -4.26 3.60
C GLY A 766 -20.34 -3.05 4.55
N ALA A 767 -20.43 -1.83 4.01
CA ALA A 767 -20.39 -0.63 4.83
C ALA A 767 -21.78 -0.42 5.46
N SER A 768 -22.07 -1.03 6.61
CA SER A 768 -23.37 -0.93 7.27
C SER A 768 -23.26 -0.45 8.72
N GLU A 769 -24.23 0.37 9.15
CA GLU A 769 -24.38 0.78 10.56
C GLU A 769 -24.76 -0.38 11.48
N THR A 770 -25.44 -1.41 10.95
CA THR A 770 -25.92 -2.55 11.74
C THR A 770 -24.87 -3.64 11.90
N ASP A 771 -23.91 -3.76 10.98
CA ASP A 771 -22.84 -4.78 11.01
C ASP A 771 -21.59 -4.35 11.77
N LEU A 772 -21.55 -3.10 12.26
CA LEU A 772 -20.46 -2.48 13.01
C LEU A 772 -19.15 -2.33 12.18
N LEU A 773 -18.30 -1.34 12.52
CA LEU A 773 -17.27 -0.68 11.69
C LEU A 773 -17.72 -0.24 10.29
N ILE A 774 -18.19 0.99 10.22
CA ILE A 774 -18.25 1.72 8.96
C ILE A 774 -16.88 2.36 8.77
N THR A 775 -16.26 2.04 7.64
CA THR A 775 -15.02 2.59 7.08
C THR A 775 -14.72 4.02 7.52
N PHE A 776 -15.76 4.86 7.55
CA PHE A 776 -15.77 6.23 8.06
C PHE A 776 -16.66 6.33 9.30
N PRO A 777 -16.14 6.02 10.50
CA PRO A 777 -17.00 5.71 11.65
C PRO A 777 -17.48 6.92 12.46
N LEU A 778 -16.80 8.07 12.39
CA LEU A 778 -17.23 9.25 13.12
C LEU A 778 -18.25 10.06 12.32
N PRO A 779 -19.18 10.75 13.00
CA PRO A 779 -20.10 11.68 12.37
C PRO A 779 -19.40 12.74 11.50
N TYR A 780 -19.99 13.05 10.34
CA TYR A 780 -19.56 14.14 9.48
C TYR A 780 -20.29 15.42 9.86
N ALA A 781 -19.63 16.27 10.63
CA ALA A 781 -20.19 17.50 11.19
C ALA A 781 -20.86 18.45 10.17
N ARG A 782 -20.54 18.33 8.87
CA ARG A 782 -21.17 19.13 7.81
C ARG A 782 -22.60 18.68 7.48
N TYR A 783 -22.87 17.37 7.58
CA TYR A 783 -24.10 16.73 7.11
C TYR A 783 -24.89 15.99 8.19
N GLU A 784 -24.34 15.86 9.39
CA GLU A 784 -25.01 15.26 10.54
C GLU A 784 -25.37 16.31 11.60
N ASP A 785 -26.51 16.13 12.25
CA ASP A 785 -26.98 16.96 13.36
C ASP A 785 -26.07 16.73 14.58
N LEU A 786 -25.37 17.79 14.96
CA LEU A 786 -24.42 17.77 16.06
C LEU A 786 -25.10 17.75 17.44
N ASP A 787 -26.34 18.20 17.53
CA ASP A 787 -27.06 18.32 18.80
C ASP A 787 -28.01 17.13 19.03
N ALA A 788 -28.16 16.26 18.02
CA ALA A 788 -28.85 14.98 18.12
C ALA A 788 -28.26 14.08 19.22
N PRO A 789 -29.12 13.31 19.93
CA PRO A 789 -28.67 12.37 20.96
C PRO A 789 -27.87 11.22 20.34
N ILE A 790 -26.82 10.77 21.02
CA ILE A 790 -26.01 9.66 20.54
C ILE A 790 -26.75 8.35 20.69
N THR A 791 -26.99 7.69 19.56
CA THR A 791 -27.44 6.31 19.52
C THR A 791 -26.33 5.44 18.95
N TRP A 792 -25.90 4.45 19.73
CA TRP A 792 -24.90 3.48 19.30
C TRP A 792 -25.57 2.31 18.59
N SER A 793 -24.97 1.83 17.51
CA SER A 793 -25.48 0.72 16.70
C SER A 793 -25.61 -0.60 17.46
N PHE A 794 -24.87 -0.81 18.55
CA PHE A 794 -24.97 -2.01 19.39
C PHE A 794 -26.09 -1.96 20.45
N ARG A 795 -26.85 -0.86 20.53
CA ARG A 795 -27.93 -0.65 21.52
C ARG A 795 -29.34 -0.76 20.93
N LYS A 796 -29.47 -1.18 19.67
CA LYS A 796 -30.77 -1.42 19.03
C LYS A 796 -31.29 -2.82 19.32
#